data_AF-A0A355PMJ6-F1
#
_entry.id   AF-A0A355PMJ6-F1
#
_cell.length_a   1.000
_cell.length_b   1.000
_cell.length_c   1.000
_cell.angle_alpha   90.00
_cell.angle_beta   90.00
_cell.angle_gamma   90.00
#
_symmetry.space_group_name_H-M   'P 1'
#
loop_
_entity.id
_entity.type
_entity.pdbx_description
1 polymer ?
#
loop_
_entity_poly.entity_id
_entity_poly.type
_entity_poly.pdbx_seq_one_letter_code
_entity_poly.pdbx_strand_id
1 'polypeptide(L)'
;MRDEWFIRGKIPMTKSEVRSVSVSKLELEPDHIVYDIGAGTGSVSVEMALHVPNGHVYAFEQKEEGCELIRKNAEKAGVRNLTVVSGKAPDSMEGYPAPDRVFIGGSGGNLGEILDLVTKKNPNVQIVINVIALESLSQTMEWMKRNGREPEVICMQVSRAEKRGPYHMMQAQNPIYIITMGSEQTENKENEQSRYPRILLAAPGSGSGKTLLTVGLLTLFQRMGIACRSFKCGPDYIDPMFHKYVLGIDSCNLDSFFLPESELRDLLESRASQAELSVIEGVMGFYDGIGGNSMAASTYEVAKITNSPVILVVDGKGSSLSLAAQIKGFLDYQKDSHIRGVILNRTNPMVGERLRPEIEKLGVKYLGAVPVCETVDIKSRHLGLTMPEEQKDLREHLAAFAGQLAKCLDVEGILELAGYYVGKNVKSARSAGISMGEEKNTSGQSELFGCKNKNLPDPGQTRICVENDVCEIENRMKPEKRIAVALDEAFCFYYQENLNFLKEHGWEIVPFSPLHDTALPSFVQAMLLGGGYPELYAKELSENTSMLEAIRNASKTGVRILAECGGFLYLQKFLEDENGTVWPMAGLLPGDGYRTGKLGRFGYISLEQNGAYRIKGHEFHYWDSTAPGDAFRANKPQSKRGWDCMYQTDRILAGFPHLYYLSGPDLILNFLDGEETL
;
A
#
# COMPACT_ATOMS: atom_id res chain seq x y z
N MET A 1 -34.90 -24.48 2.12
CA MET A 1 -35.99 -25.51 2.16
C MET A 1 -37.14 -25.11 1.23
N ARG A 2 -37.98 -26.06 0.76
CA ARG A 2 -39.14 -25.76 -0.11
C ARG A 2 -40.33 -25.21 0.69
N ASP A 3 -41.21 -24.45 0.05
CA ASP A 3 -42.38 -23.83 0.69
C ASP A 3 -43.33 -24.88 1.30
N GLU A 4 -43.52 -26.02 0.64
CA GLU A 4 -44.46 -27.09 1.04
C GLU A 4 -43.99 -27.84 2.30
N TRP A 5 -42.72 -27.68 2.67
CA TRP A 5 -42.18 -28.31 3.87
C TRP A 5 -42.69 -27.65 5.15
N PHE A 6 -43.02 -26.35 5.12
CA PHE A 6 -43.44 -25.60 6.30
C PHE A 6 -44.92 -25.81 6.62
N ILE A 7 -45.23 -25.95 7.91
CA ILE A 7 -46.59 -25.87 8.42
C ILE A 7 -47.04 -24.41 8.25
N ARG A 8 -48.15 -24.21 7.54
CA ARG A 8 -48.67 -22.88 7.17
C ARG A 8 -50.10 -22.66 7.66
N GLY A 9 -50.39 -21.43 8.04
CA GLY A 9 -51.73 -20.93 8.37
C GLY A 9 -52.19 -19.85 7.39
N LYS A 10 -52.92 -18.85 7.88
CA LYS A 10 -53.31 -17.67 7.07
C LYS A 10 -52.24 -16.58 7.05
N ILE A 11 -51.19 -16.73 7.86
CA ILE A 11 -50.10 -15.77 7.96
C ILE A 11 -49.19 -15.84 6.72
N PRO A 12 -48.78 -14.68 6.17
CA PRO A 12 -47.84 -14.62 5.05
C PRO A 12 -46.52 -15.33 5.35
N MET A 13 -45.90 -15.89 4.32
CA MET A 13 -44.62 -16.58 4.40
C MET A 13 -43.70 -16.08 3.28
N THR A 14 -42.45 -15.80 3.63
CA THR A 14 -41.37 -15.55 2.68
C THR A 14 -41.17 -16.78 1.79
N LYS A 15 -41.33 -16.60 0.48
CA LYS A 15 -41.20 -17.68 -0.52
C LYS A 15 -39.78 -18.19 -0.60
N SER A 16 -39.61 -19.46 -0.96
CA SER A 16 -38.31 -20.15 -0.98
C SER A 16 -37.19 -19.40 -1.72
N GLU A 17 -37.48 -18.80 -2.88
CA GLU A 17 -36.51 -18.07 -3.70
C GLU A 17 -36.07 -16.79 -3.00
N VAL A 18 -37.02 -16.04 -2.44
CA VAL A 18 -36.76 -14.83 -1.67
C VAL A 18 -35.94 -15.17 -0.44
N ARG A 19 -36.37 -16.20 0.29
CA ARG A 19 -35.72 -16.63 1.53
C ARG A 19 -34.28 -17.08 1.29
N SER A 20 -34.01 -17.82 0.21
CA SER A 20 -32.63 -18.22 -0.13
C SER A 20 -31.71 -17.01 -0.29
N VAL A 21 -32.17 -15.97 -0.99
CA VAL A 21 -31.39 -14.73 -1.18
C VAL A 21 -31.25 -13.99 0.15
N SER A 22 -32.33 -13.83 0.91
CA SER A 22 -32.31 -13.12 2.20
C SER A 22 -31.39 -13.79 3.22
N VAL A 23 -31.45 -15.13 3.36
CA VAL A 23 -30.61 -15.89 4.28
C VAL A 23 -29.14 -15.85 3.85
N SER A 24 -28.88 -15.94 2.55
CA SER A 24 -27.51 -15.79 2.02
C SER A 24 -26.92 -14.41 2.32
N LYS A 25 -27.74 -13.35 2.23
CA LYS A 25 -27.31 -11.97 2.49
C LYS A 25 -27.15 -11.61 3.97
N LEU A 26 -27.54 -12.51 4.87
CA LEU A 26 -27.27 -12.36 6.30
C LEU A 26 -25.85 -12.81 6.69
N GLU A 27 -25.15 -13.56 5.83
CA GLU A 27 -23.76 -14.01 6.06
C GLU A 27 -23.58 -14.59 7.47
N LEU A 28 -24.37 -15.62 7.76
CA LEU A 28 -24.48 -16.25 9.07
C LEU A 28 -23.24 -17.10 9.39
N GLU A 29 -22.68 -16.90 10.59
CA GLU A 29 -21.64 -17.72 11.20
C GLU A 29 -22.22 -18.58 12.34
N PRO A 30 -21.58 -19.70 12.69
CA PRO A 30 -22.18 -20.70 13.57
C PRO A 30 -22.62 -20.22 14.96
N ASP A 31 -22.02 -19.16 15.50
CA ASP A 31 -22.20 -18.62 16.86
C ASP A 31 -22.99 -17.30 16.92
N HIS A 32 -23.46 -16.78 15.78
CA HIS A 32 -24.19 -15.52 15.75
C HIS A 32 -25.50 -15.52 16.56
N ILE A 33 -25.77 -14.37 17.18
CA ILE A 33 -27.10 -14.00 17.68
C ILE A 33 -27.89 -13.34 16.55
N VAL A 34 -29.02 -13.93 16.19
CA VAL A 34 -29.81 -13.52 15.02
C VAL A 34 -31.22 -13.12 15.42
N TYR A 35 -31.68 -11.97 14.95
CA TYR A 35 -33.07 -11.54 15.13
C TYR A 35 -33.88 -11.75 13.85
N ASP A 36 -35.07 -12.34 13.99
CA ASP A 36 -36.10 -12.39 12.94
C ASP A 36 -37.29 -11.50 13.35
N ILE A 37 -37.45 -10.36 12.69
CA ILE A 37 -38.48 -9.38 13.02
C ILE A 37 -39.63 -9.46 12.02
N GLY A 38 -40.82 -9.76 12.54
CA GLY A 38 -41.98 -10.09 11.71
C GLY A 38 -41.86 -11.50 11.11
N ALA A 39 -41.49 -12.46 11.96
CA ALA A 39 -41.12 -13.82 11.59
C ALA A 39 -42.25 -14.61 10.88
N GLY A 40 -43.51 -14.20 11.04
CA GLY A 40 -44.65 -14.77 10.34
C GLY A 40 -44.86 -16.25 10.67
N THR A 41 -44.51 -17.13 9.72
CA THR A 41 -44.59 -18.60 9.91
C THR A 41 -43.33 -19.21 10.51
N GLY A 42 -42.26 -18.42 10.69
CA GLY A 42 -40.95 -18.90 11.14
C GLY A 42 -40.11 -19.53 10.05
N SER A 43 -40.49 -19.37 8.79
CA SER A 43 -39.83 -20.03 7.67
C SER A 43 -38.38 -19.55 7.49
N VAL A 44 -38.11 -18.26 7.75
CA VAL A 44 -36.76 -17.70 7.77
C VAL A 44 -36.05 -18.04 9.08
N SER A 45 -36.72 -17.86 10.23
CA SER A 45 -36.19 -18.19 11.56
C SER A 45 -35.61 -19.61 11.65
N VAL A 46 -36.35 -20.61 11.15
CA VAL A 46 -35.93 -22.01 11.17
C VAL A 46 -34.71 -22.24 10.27
N GLU A 47 -34.66 -21.61 9.09
CA GLU A 47 -33.48 -21.73 8.23
C GLU A 47 -32.26 -21.07 8.86
N MET A 48 -32.41 -19.89 9.47
CA MET A 48 -31.31 -19.24 10.19
C MET A 48 -30.82 -20.10 11.36
N ALA A 49 -31.73 -20.69 12.14
CA ALA A 49 -31.37 -21.54 13.29
C ALA A 49 -30.55 -22.77 12.88
N LEU A 50 -30.81 -23.33 11.69
CA LEU A 50 -30.02 -24.42 11.14
C LEU A 50 -28.60 -23.99 10.72
N HIS A 51 -28.36 -22.71 10.43
CA HIS A 51 -27.04 -22.18 10.04
C HIS A 51 -26.21 -21.70 11.24
N VAL A 52 -26.84 -21.47 12.41
CA VAL A 52 -26.17 -20.96 13.63
C VAL A 52 -26.20 -21.99 14.79
N PRO A 53 -25.64 -23.20 14.63
CA PRO A 53 -25.80 -24.28 15.60
C PRO A 53 -25.24 -23.98 17.01
N ASN A 54 -24.27 -23.07 17.12
CA ASN A 54 -23.68 -22.60 18.38
C ASN A 54 -24.24 -21.24 18.83
N GLY A 55 -24.98 -20.56 17.95
CA GLY A 55 -25.62 -19.27 18.18
C GLY A 55 -27.08 -19.41 18.59
N HIS A 56 -27.85 -18.34 18.45
CA HIS A 56 -29.26 -18.33 18.85
C HIS A 56 -30.12 -17.40 18.01
N VAL A 57 -31.30 -17.88 17.61
CA VAL A 57 -32.29 -17.09 16.86
C VAL A 57 -33.40 -16.62 17.77
N TYR A 58 -33.71 -15.32 17.76
CA TYR A 58 -34.86 -14.73 18.42
C TYR A 58 -35.89 -14.29 17.37
N ALA A 59 -37.04 -14.96 17.35
CA ALA A 59 -38.11 -14.69 16.40
C ALA A 59 -39.22 -13.85 17.06
N PHE A 60 -39.34 -12.60 16.65
CA PHE A 60 -40.31 -11.63 17.15
C PHE A 60 -41.56 -11.63 16.27
N GLU A 61 -42.71 -11.99 16.85
CA GLU A 61 -43.99 -12.03 16.15
C GLU A 61 -45.13 -11.57 17.06
N GLN A 62 -45.99 -10.70 16.55
CA GLN A 62 -47.09 -10.10 17.33
C GLN A 62 -48.37 -10.94 17.30
N LYS A 63 -48.55 -11.79 16.28
CA LYS A 63 -49.74 -12.63 16.14
C LYS A 63 -49.52 -13.97 16.83
N GLU A 64 -50.44 -14.36 17.72
CA GLU A 64 -50.35 -15.65 18.41
C GLU A 64 -50.34 -16.84 17.43
N GLU A 65 -51.15 -16.78 16.35
CA GLU A 65 -51.11 -17.80 15.29
C GLU A 65 -49.69 -17.93 14.69
N GLY A 66 -48.94 -16.84 14.57
CA GLY A 66 -47.57 -16.84 14.03
C GLY A 66 -46.60 -17.45 15.02
N CYS A 67 -46.70 -17.07 16.30
CA CYS A 67 -45.93 -17.68 17.38
C CYS A 67 -46.13 -19.20 17.44
N GLU A 68 -47.38 -19.68 17.33
CA GLU A 68 -47.68 -21.11 17.27
C GLU A 68 -47.05 -21.80 16.05
N LEU A 69 -47.11 -21.17 14.87
CA LEU A 69 -46.53 -21.71 13.64
C LEU A 69 -45.00 -21.79 13.72
N ILE A 70 -44.34 -20.77 14.27
CA ILE A 70 -42.88 -20.78 14.48
C ILE A 70 -42.50 -21.95 15.39
N ARG A 71 -43.19 -22.14 16.53
CA ARG A 71 -42.93 -23.26 17.46
C ARG A 71 -43.11 -24.62 16.78
N LYS A 72 -44.21 -24.82 16.04
CA LYS A 72 -44.48 -26.07 15.30
C LYS A 72 -43.43 -26.35 14.22
N ASN A 73 -43.00 -25.33 13.48
CA ASN A 73 -41.98 -25.47 12.45
C ASN A 73 -40.59 -25.71 13.05
N ALA A 74 -40.26 -25.08 14.17
CA ALA A 74 -39.03 -25.32 14.91
C ALA A 74 -38.96 -26.75 15.44
N GLU A 75 -40.05 -27.25 16.05
CA GLU A 75 -40.17 -28.64 16.51
C GLU A 75 -40.03 -29.62 15.35
N LYS A 76 -40.72 -29.38 14.23
CA LYS A 76 -40.61 -30.20 13.02
C LYS A 76 -39.19 -30.22 12.44
N ALA A 77 -38.44 -29.12 12.56
CA ALA A 77 -37.05 -29.02 12.12
C ALA A 77 -36.04 -29.63 13.11
N GLY A 78 -36.46 -29.89 14.36
CA GLY A 78 -35.57 -30.30 15.44
C GLY A 78 -34.61 -29.22 15.94
N VAL A 79 -34.90 -27.94 15.67
CA VAL A 79 -34.05 -26.82 16.14
C VAL A 79 -34.38 -26.45 17.58
N ARG A 80 -33.34 -26.26 18.40
CA ARG A 80 -33.47 -25.94 19.84
C ARG A 80 -32.92 -24.55 20.20
N ASN A 81 -32.14 -23.97 19.29
CA ASN A 81 -31.51 -22.65 19.37
C ASN A 81 -32.41 -21.53 18.80
N LEU A 82 -33.73 -21.65 19.00
CA LEU A 82 -34.72 -20.68 18.51
C LEU A 82 -35.70 -20.33 19.63
N THR A 83 -35.74 -19.07 20.02
CA THR A 83 -36.70 -18.52 20.98
C THR A 83 -37.78 -17.72 20.26
N VAL A 84 -39.04 -18.06 20.52
CA VAL A 84 -40.20 -17.32 20.01
C VAL A 84 -40.59 -16.25 21.01
N VAL A 85 -40.54 -15.00 20.60
CA VAL A 85 -40.88 -13.83 21.41
C VAL A 85 -42.21 -13.26 20.92
N SER A 86 -43.25 -13.39 21.75
CA SER A 86 -44.57 -12.82 21.46
C SER A 86 -44.57 -11.33 21.76
N GLY A 87 -44.97 -10.51 20.79
CA GLY A 87 -45.17 -9.08 20.96
C GLY A 87 -44.82 -8.28 19.71
N LYS A 88 -45.13 -6.99 19.75
CA LYS A 88 -44.81 -6.07 18.65
C LYS A 88 -43.36 -5.59 18.79
N ALA A 89 -42.61 -5.55 17.69
CA ALA A 89 -41.31 -4.87 17.65
C ALA A 89 -41.52 -3.34 17.47
N PRO A 90 -40.71 -2.49 18.12
CA PRO A 90 -39.53 -2.81 18.92
C PRO A 90 -39.80 -3.17 20.40
N ASP A 91 -41.01 -2.95 20.94
CA ASP A 91 -41.32 -3.09 22.37
C ASP A 91 -40.95 -4.45 22.98
N SER A 92 -41.13 -5.53 22.20
CA SER A 92 -40.81 -6.90 22.61
C SER A 92 -39.32 -7.27 22.56
N MET A 93 -38.46 -6.38 22.07
CA MET A 93 -37.02 -6.65 21.86
C MET A 93 -36.15 -6.27 23.06
N GLU A 94 -36.73 -5.70 24.12
CA GLU A 94 -36.01 -5.36 25.34
C GLU A 94 -35.63 -6.61 26.14
N GLY A 95 -34.47 -6.59 26.80
CA GLY A 95 -33.98 -7.71 27.61
C GLY A 95 -33.25 -8.85 26.86
N TYR A 96 -33.21 -8.80 25.53
CA TYR A 96 -32.48 -9.80 24.71
C TYR A 96 -31.08 -9.31 24.29
N PRO A 97 -30.11 -10.23 24.04
CA PRO A 97 -28.72 -9.91 23.71
C PRO A 97 -28.56 -8.99 22.49
N ALA A 98 -27.38 -8.40 22.30
CA ALA A 98 -27.13 -7.62 21.09
C ALA A 98 -27.12 -8.56 19.87
N PRO A 99 -27.85 -8.27 18.78
CA PRO A 99 -27.82 -9.11 17.59
C PRO A 99 -26.57 -8.84 16.75
N ASP A 100 -25.97 -9.91 16.22
CA ASP A 100 -24.94 -9.82 15.18
C ASP A 100 -25.58 -9.64 13.81
N ARG A 101 -26.76 -10.26 13.61
CA ARG A 101 -27.51 -10.27 12.35
C ARG A 101 -28.99 -10.01 12.60
N VAL A 102 -29.63 -9.24 11.73
CA VAL A 102 -31.06 -8.93 11.83
C VAL A 102 -31.73 -9.12 10.47
N PHE A 103 -32.76 -9.95 10.44
CA PHE A 103 -33.69 -10.05 9.33
C PHE A 103 -34.99 -9.32 9.66
N ILE A 104 -35.49 -8.50 8.74
CA ILE A 104 -36.76 -7.79 8.87
C ILE A 104 -37.69 -8.20 7.72
N GLY A 105 -38.65 -9.07 8.03
CA GLY A 105 -39.72 -9.49 7.11
C GLY A 105 -40.99 -8.64 7.24
N GLY A 106 -41.19 -7.98 8.40
CA GLY A 106 -42.30 -7.07 8.63
C GLY A 106 -42.07 -6.18 9.85
N SER A 107 -42.35 -4.88 9.71
CA SER A 107 -42.06 -3.87 10.75
C SER A 107 -43.28 -3.38 11.53
N GLY A 108 -44.51 -3.75 11.12
CA GLY A 108 -45.74 -3.27 11.76
C GLY A 108 -45.88 -1.74 11.80
N GLY A 109 -45.19 -1.02 10.88
CA GLY A 109 -45.13 0.43 10.81
C GLY A 109 -43.94 1.08 11.53
N ASN A 110 -43.17 0.33 12.32
CA ASN A 110 -42.15 0.87 13.22
C ASN A 110 -40.71 0.68 12.68
N LEU A 111 -40.51 0.71 11.35
CA LEU A 111 -39.23 0.32 10.75
C LEU A 111 -38.05 1.18 11.24
N GLY A 112 -38.23 2.50 11.33
CA GLY A 112 -37.18 3.41 11.81
C GLY A 112 -36.76 3.10 13.25
N GLU A 113 -37.72 2.92 14.15
CA GLU A 113 -37.44 2.63 15.57
C GLU A 113 -36.74 1.28 15.76
N ILE A 114 -37.11 0.28 14.94
CA ILE A 114 -36.44 -1.02 14.93
C ILE A 114 -34.97 -0.86 14.52
N LEU A 115 -34.71 -0.13 13.43
CA LEU A 115 -33.36 0.13 12.93
C LEU A 115 -32.52 0.91 13.96
N ASP A 116 -33.10 1.93 14.59
CA ASP A 116 -32.45 2.69 15.66
C ASP A 116 -32.10 1.79 16.85
N LEU A 117 -33.00 0.91 17.27
CA LEU A 117 -32.78 0.02 18.42
C LEU A 117 -31.67 -1.00 18.15
N VAL A 118 -31.71 -1.68 16.99
CA VAL A 118 -30.73 -2.74 16.70
C VAL A 118 -29.33 -2.18 16.44
N THR A 119 -29.23 -1.03 15.76
CA THR A 119 -27.94 -0.36 15.55
C THR A 119 -27.39 0.27 16.82
N LYS A 120 -28.26 0.72 17.74
CA LYS A 120 -27.84 1.12 19.09
C LYS A 120 -27.31 -0.05 19.92
N LYS A 121 -27.90 -1.25 19.79
CA LYS A 121 -27.44 -2.46 20.49
C LYS A 121 -26.13 -2.98 19.93
N ASN A 122 -25.96 -2.98 18.61
CA ASN A 122 -24.74 -3.36 17.94
C ASN A 122 -24.54 -2.44 16.71
N PRO A 123 -23.58 -1.49 16.77
CA PRO A 123 -23.29 -0.61 15.64
C PRO A 123 -22.90 -1.35 14.35
N ASN A 124 -22.29 -2.54 14.49
CA ASN A 124 -21.76 -3.36 13.40
C ASN A 124 -22.76 -4.44 12.92
N VAL A 125 -24.01 -4.36 13.36
CA VAL A 125 -25.05 -5.32 12.97
C VAL A 125 -25.28 -5.33 11.46
N GLN A 126 -25.32 -6.52 10.87
CA GLN A 126 -25.74 -6.69 9.48
C GLN A 126 -27.24 -6.93 9.41
N ILE A 127 -27.92 -6.11 8.61
CA ILE A 127 -29.37 -6.06 8.49
C ILE A 127 -29.79 -6.42 7.07
N VAL A 128 -30.74 -7.34 6.94
CA VAL A 128 -31.43 -7.67 5.70
C VAL A 128 -32.91 -7.35 5.85
N ILE A 129 -33.45 -6.51 4.96
CA ILE A 129 -34.82 -6.02 5.02
C ILE A 129 -35.53 -6.40 3.74
N ASN A 130 -36.64 -7.12 3.85
CA ASN A 130 -37.51 -7.44 2.73
C ASN A 130 -38.71 -6.50 2.71
N VAL A 131 -38.85 -5.71 1.64
CA VAL A 131 -39.97 -4.78 1.48
C VAL A 131 -40.67 -4.95 0.13
N ILE A 132 -41.99 -4.86 0.15
CA ILE A 132 -42.84 -4.89 -1.06
C ILE A 132 -43.45 -3.50 -1.31
N ALA A 133 -43.75 -2.75 -0.25
CA ALA A 133 -44.28 -1.40 -0.33
C ALA A 133 -43.17 -0.39 -0.64
N LEU A 134 -43.43 0.51 -1.60
CA LEU A 134 -42.49 1.57 -1.96
C LEU A 134 -42.31 2.57 -0.82
N GLU A 135 -43.31 2.75 0.04
CA GLU A 135 -43.25 3.58 1.24
C GLU A 135 -42.22 3.03 2.23
N SER A 136 -42.16 1.71 2.43
CA SER A 136 -41.16 1.07 3.29
C SER A 136 -39.76 1.12 2.68
N LEU A 137 -39.64 0.98 1.35
CA LEU A 137 -38.38 1.21 0.64
C LEU A 137 -37.91 2.66 0.86
N SER A 138 -38.77 3.64 0.64
CA SER A 138 -38.47 5.06 0.84
C SER A 138 -38.05 5.35 2.29
N GLN A 139 -38.80 4.84 3.26
CA GLN A 139 -38.50 5.00 4.69
C GLN A 139 -37.12 4.42 5.03
N THR A 140 -36.78 3.25 4.48
CA THR A 140 -35.46 2.63 4.66
C THR A 140 -34.37 3.50 4.05
N MET A 141 -34.52 3.91 2.79
CA MET A 141 -33.54 4.75 2.08
C MET A 141 -33.31 6.10 2.78
N GLU A 142 -34.36 6.73 3.30
CA GLU A 142 -34.25 7.96 4.07
C GLU A 142 -33.52 7.76 5.40
N TRP A 143 -33.80 6.66 6.09
CA TRP A 143 -33.12 6.33 7.34
C TRP A 143 -31.62 6.08 7.07
N MET A 144 -31.29 5.33 6.01
CA MET A 144 -29.91 5.07 5.59
C MET A 144 -29.15 6.37 5.29
N LYS A 145 -29.76 7.25 4.49
CA LYS A 145 -29.21 8.56 4.16
C LYS A 145 -28.96 9.43 5.40
N ARG A 146 -29.89 9.41 6.36
CA ARG A 146 -29.75 10.18 7.62
C ARG A 146 -28.62 9.68 8.50
N ASN A 147 -28.33 8.38 8.45
CA ASN A 147 -27.30 7.74 9.27
C ASN A 147 -25.98 7.50 8.52
N GLY A 148 -25.80 8.07 7.33
CA GLY A 148 -24.55 7.98 6.56
C GLY A 148 -24.22 6.57 6.08
N ARG A 149 -25.21 5.69 5.91
CA ARG A 149 -25.01 4.32 5.46
C ARG A 149 -25.43 4.15 4.01
N GLU A 150 -24.62 3.45 3.22
CA GLU A 150 -24.94 3.13 1.82
C GLU A 150 -25.55 1.72 1.73
N PRO A 151 -26.82 1.58 1.31
CA PRO A 151 -27.47 0.28 1.21
C PRO A 151 -27.24 -0.37 -0.16
N GLU A 152 -27.07 -1.69 -0.18
CA GLU A 152 -27.27 -2.48 -1.40
C GLU A 152 -28.77 -2.80 -1.53
N VAL A 153 -29.34 -2.57 -2.72
CA VAL A 153 -30.76 -2.78 -3.00
C VAL A 153 -30.92 -3.75 -4.17
N ILE A 154 -31.53 -4.90 -3.90
CA ILE A 154 -31.81 -5.95 -4.88
C ILE A 154 -33.31 -5.98 -5.14
N CYS A 155 -33.72 -5.75 -6.39
CA CYS A 155 -35.10 -6.01 -6.81
C CYS A 155 -35.19 -7.42 -7.38
N MET A 156 -36.02 -8.27 -6.77
CA MET A 156 -36.24 -9.63 -7.22
C MET A 156 -37.67 -9.83 -7.74
N GLN A 157 -37.77 -10.41 -8.93
CA GLN A 157 -39.03 -10.79 -9.57
C GLN A 157 -39.04 -12.30 -9.84
N VAL A 158 -39.96 -13.01 -9.20
CA VAL A 158 -40.09 -14.46 -9.35
C VAL A 158 -41.36 -14.75 -10.13
N SER A 159 -41.27 -15.64 -11.12
CA SER A 159 -42.43 -16.16 -11.84
C SER A 159 -42.42 -17.68 -11.80
N ARG A 160 -43.54 -18.31 -11.45
CA ARG A 160 -43.69 -19.78 -11.45
C ARG A 160 -44.70 -20.22 -12.49
N ALA A 161 -44.41 -21.31 -13.20
CA ALA A 161 -45.37 -21.91 -14.10
C ALA A 161 -46.49 -22.60 -13.30
N GLU A 162 -47.74 -22.21 -13.54
CA GLU A 162 -48.92 -22.90 -13.02
C GLU A 162 -49.75 -23.45 -14.18
N LYS A 163 -50.25 -24.67 -14.04
CA LYS A 163 -51.14 -25.27 -15.02
C LYS A 163 -52.51 -24.62 -14.96
N ARG A 164 -52.94 -23.97 -16.04
CA ARG A 164 -54.29 -23.42 -16.22
C ARG A 164 -54.93 -24.06 -17.44
N GLY A 165 -55.81 -25.03 -17.20
CA GLY A 165 -56.39 -25.86 -18.26
C GLY A 165 -55.32 -26.75 -18.92
N PRO A 166 -55.16 -26.74 -20.26
CA PRO A 166 -54.14 -27.54 -20.95
C PRO A 166 -52.75 -26.87 -20.99
N TYR A 167 -52.63 -25.60 -20.62
CA TYR A 167 -51.38 -24.84 -20.73
C TYR A 167 -50.69 -24.63 -19.38
N HIS A 168 -49.38 -24.48 -19.41
CA HIS A 168 -48.62 -23.92 -18.29
C HIS A 168 -48.41 -22.44 -18.55
N MET A 169 -48.86 -21.60 -17.62
CA MET A 169 -48.70 -20.15 -17.70
C MET A 169 -47.80 -19.66 -16.58
N MET A 170 -46.89 -18.74 -16.89
CA MET A 170 -46.08 -18.07 -15.88
C MET A 170 -46.97 -17.14 -15.05
N GLN A 171 -46.93 -17.32 -13.73
CA GLN A 171 -47.52 -16.39 -12.78
C GLN A 171 -46.42 -15.58 -12.13
N ALA A 172 -46.37 -14.29 -12.48
CA ALA A 172 -45.49 -13.34 -11.83
C ALA A 172 -45.97 -13.10 -10.39
N GLN A 173 -45.00 -13.08 -9.48
CA GLN A 173 -45.19 -12.57 -8.13
C GLN A 173 -44.87 -11.07 -8.10
N ASN A 174 -45.42 -10.36 -7.12
CA ASN A 174 -45.08 -8.95 -6.91
C ASN A 174 -43.55 -8.82 -6.71
N PRO A 175 -42.91 -7.79 -7.28
CA PRO A 175 -41.51 -7.52 -7.02
C PRO A 175 -41.28 -7.33 -5.52
N ILE A 176 -40.17 -7.87 -5.03
CA ILE A 176 -39.72 -7.64 -3.67
C ILE A 176 -38.34 -7.00 -3.70
N TYR A 177 -38.14 -6.01 -2.84
CA TYR A 177 -36.86 -5.37 -2.63
C TYR A 177 -36.20 -5.98 -1.41
N ILE A 178 -34.98 -6.48 -1.59
CA ILE A 178 -34.11 -6.96 -0.52
C ILE A 178 -33.06 -5.88 -0.34
N ILE A 179 -33.07 -5.24 0.82
CA ILE A 179 -32.16 -4.16 1.18
C ILE A 179 -31.18 -4.73 2.19
N THR A 180 -29.89 -4.57 1.93
CA THR A 180 -28.84 -5.11 2.78
C THR A 180 -27.94 -3.99 3.26
N MET A 181 -27.57 -4.08 4.54
CA MET A 181 -26.67 -3.13 5.19
C MET A 181 -25.82 -3.91 6.19
N GLY A 182 -24.55 -4.09 5.88
CA GLY A 182 -23.53 -4.57 6.79
C GLY A 182 -22.38 -3.58 6.85
N SER A 183 -21.50 -3.74 7.84
CA SER A 183 -20.22 -3.03 7.91
C SER A 183 -19.49 -3.03 6.57
N GLU A 184 -19.49 -4.15 5.85
CA GLU A 184 -18.53 -4.39 4.77
C GLU A 184 -18.61 -3.52 3.51
N GLN A 185 -19.73 -2.88 3.16
CA GLN A 185 -19.79 -2.09 1.91
C GLN A 185 -19.40 -0.62 2.06
N THR A 186 -19.51 -0.06 3.26
CA THR A 186 -18.94 1.26 3.59
C THR A 186 -17.61 1.12 4.33
N GLU A 187 -17.43 0.04 5.10
CA GLU A 187 -16.20 -0.18 5.84
C GLU A 187 -15.07 -0.76 4.99
N ASN A 188 -15.25 -1.58 3.95
CA ASN A 188 -14.07 -2.11 3.24
C ASN A 188 -13.27 -1.03 2.48
N LYS A 189 -13.86 0.13 2.16
CA LYS A 189 -13.10 1.24 1.54
C LYS A 189 -12.49 2.21 2.55
N GLU A 190 -13.07 2.37 3.75
CA GLU A 190 -12.55 3.25 4.81
C GLU A 190 -11.70 2.48 5.86
N ASN A 191 -12.04 1.24 6.19
CA ASN A 191 -11.28 0.37 7.12
C ASN A 191 -10.01 -0.22 6.51
N GLU A 192 -9.87 -0.41 5.20
CA GLU A 192 -8.55 -0.73 4.60
C GLU A 192 -7.54 0.42 4.80
N GLN A 193 -8.04 1.65 4.84
CA GLN A 193 -7.24 2.84 5.11
C GLN A 193 -6.96 2.99 6.62
N SER A 194 -7.94 2.67 7.47
CA SER A 194 -7.76 2.58 8.93
C SER A 194 -6.80 1.46 9.35
N ARG A 195 -6.71 0.35 8.61
CA ARG A 195 -5.84 -0.79 8.94
C ARG A 195 -4.37 -0.45 8.72
N TYR A 196 -4.08 0.34 7.68
CA TYR A 196 -2.74 0.80 7.33
C TYR A 196 -2.76 2.29 6.97
N PRO A 197 -2.63 3.18 7.97
CA PRO A 197 -2.66 4.62 7.75
C PRO A 197 -1.59 5.03 6.74
N ARG A 198 -1.98 5.83 5.74
CA ARG A 198 -1.09 6.18 4.63
C ARG A 198 -1.46 7.50 3.96
N ILE A 199 -0.46 8.19 3.43
CA ILE A 199 -0.63 9.34 2.52
C ILE A 199 0.24 9.18 1.30
N LEU A 200 -0.22 9.70 0.17
CA LEU A 200 0.57 9.81 -1.04
C LEU A 200 0.84 11.29 -1.36
N LEU A 201 2.11 11.66 -1.52
CA LEU A 201 2.54 12.98 -1.96
C LEU A 201 2.72 13.00 -3.47
N ALA A 202 1.90 13.81 -4.16
CA ALA A 202 1.96 14.01 -5.60
C ALA A 202 2.25 15.48 -5.95
N ALA A 203 2.54 15.78 -7.21
CA ALA A 203 2.71 17.15 -7.68
C ALA A 203 2.29 17.28 -9.15
N PRO A 204 2.00 18.50 -9.63
CA PRO A 204 1.74 18.75 -11.05
C PRO A 204 2.90 18.39 -11.99
N GLY A 205 4.14 18.37 -11.48
CA GLY A 205 5.33 18.02 -12.26
C GLY A 205 6.57 17.79 -11.39
N SER A 206 7.68 17.50 -12.06
CA SER A 206 9.00 17.41 -11.41
C SER A 206 9.49 18.78 -10.92
N GLY A 207 10.30 18.79 -9.87
CA GLY A 207 10.88 20.04 -9.33
C GLY A 207 9.95 20.88 -8.43
N SER A 208 8.70 20.43 -8.18
CA SER A 208 7.76 21.07 -7.24
C SER A 208 8.14 20.89 -5.76
N GLY A 209 9.20 20.13 -5.47
CA GLY A 209 9.72 19.89 -4.12
C GLY A 209 9.05 18.76 -3.33
N LYS A 210 8.50 17.76 -4.03
CA LYS A 210 7.91 16.55 -3.41
C LYS A 210 8.89 15.87 -2.46
N THR A 211 10.07 15.50 -2.95
CA THR A 211 11.11 14.78 -2.20
C THR A 211 11.49 15.49 -0.92
N LEU A 212 11.76 16.80 -1.00
CA LEU A 212 12.09 17.61 0.16
C LEU A 212 10.94 17.60 1.20
N LEU A 213 9.70 17.73 0.75
CA LEU A 213 8.54 17.63 1.64
C LEU A 213 8.35 16.23 2.21
N THR A 214 8.56 15.17 1.43
CA THR A 214 8.50 13.78 1.90
C THR A 214 9.50 13.57 3.04
N VAL A 215 10.77 13.90 2.83
CA VAL A 215 11.82 13.69 3.83
C VAL A 215 11.60 14.59 5.05
N GLY A 216 11.10 15.81 4.86
CA GLY A 216 10.74 16.71 5.95
C GLY A 216 9.58 16.19 6.79
N LEU A 217 8.53 15.65 6.16
CA LEU A 217 7.40 15.03 6.85
C LEU A 217 7.81 13.74 7.56
N LEU A 218 8.59 12.87 6.92
CA LEU A 218 9.15 11.68 7.56
C LEU A 218 9.98 12.04 8.80
N THR A 219 10.84 13.07 8.70
CA THR A 219 11.63 13.57 9.84
C THR A 219 10.73 14.12 10.94
N LEU A 220 9.67 14.86 10.58
CA LEU A 220 8.70 15.41 11.53
C LEU A 220 7.95 14.29 12.27
N PHE A 221 7.42 13.31 11.56
CA PHE A 221 6.68 12.19 12.14
C PHE A 221 7.56 11.32 13.05
N GLN A 222 8.80 11.04 12.63
CA GLN A 222 9.77 10.34 13.47
C GLN A 222 10.05 11.09 14.78
N ARG A 223 10.14 12.43 14.74
CA ARG A 223 10.29 13.29 15.94
C ARG A 223 9.05 13.32 16.82
N MET A 224 7.87 13.15 16.22
CA MET A 224 6.61 12.97 16.94
C MET A 224 6.51 11.59 17.62
N GLY A 225 7.41 10.67 17.27
CA GLY A 225 7.44 9.30 17.79
C GLY A 225 6.59 8.32 16.98
N ILE A 226 6.19 8.68 15.77
CA ILE A 226 5.37 7.84 14.89
C ILE A 226 6.31 6.94 14.07
N ALA A 227 6.16 5.62 14.20
CA ALA A 227 6.92 4.67 13.40
C ALA A 227 6.45 4.73 11.94
N CYS A 228 7.30 5.21 11.04
CA CYS A 228 6.95 5.41 9.63
C CYS A 228 7.55 4.35 8.71
N ARG A 229 6.83 4.06 7.62
CA ARG A 229 7.36 3.38 6.44
C ARG A 229 7.28 4.32 5.24
N SER A 230 8.26 4.25 4.34
CA SER A 230 8.30 5.07 3.14
C SER A 230 8.22 4.21 1.89
N PHE A 231 7.49 4.70 0.90
CA PHE A 231 7.37 4.09 -0.41
C PHE A 231 7.70 5.11 -1.50
N LYS A 232 8.21 4.64 -2.62
CA LYS A 232 8.46 5.46 -3.80
C LYS A 232 7.77 4.86 -5.01
N CYS A 233 6.96 5.68 -5.70
CA CYS A 233 6.41 5.29 -6.99
C CYS A 233 7.47 5.38 -8.09
N GLY A 234 7.33 4.53 -9.11
CA GLY A 234 8.17 4.56 -10.32
C GLY A 234 9.59 4.03 -10.12
N PRO A 235 10.42 4.01 -11.18
CA PRO A 235 11.74 3.40 -11.14
C PRO A 235 12.75 4.46 -10.72
N ASP A 236 13.02 4.53 -9.41
CA ASP A 236 13.89 5.54 -8.81
C ASP A 236 14.71 4.92 -7.68
N TYR A 237 15.98 5.31 -7.59
CA TYR A 237 16.90 4.91 -6.53
C TYR A 237 17.31 6.08 -5.64
N ILE A 238 17.20 7.32 -6.13
CA ILE A 238 17.73 8.50 -5.43
C ILE A 238 16.79 8.90 -4.30
N ASP A 239 15.50 9.01 -4.58
CA ASP A 239 14.50 9.37 -3.57
C ASP A 239 14.44 8.33 -2.42
N PRO A 240 14.43 7.00 -2.70
CA PRO A 240 14.56 5.96 -1.67
C PRO A 240 15.80 6.08 -0.78
N MET A 241 16.93 6.52 -1.31
CA MET A 241 18.13 6.73 -0.50
C MET A 241 17.93 7.87 0.51
N PHE A 242 17.22 8.94 0.16
CA PHE A 242 16.86 9.99 1.12
C PHE A 242 15.89 9.50 2.18
N HIS A 243 14.91 8.70 1.78
CA HIS A 243 13.99 8.08 2.74
C HIS A 243 14.74 7.21 3.74
N LYS A 244 15.65 6.35 3.25
CA LYS A 244 16.50 5.48 4.09
C LYS A 244 17.39 6.30 5.02
N TYR A 245 17.97 7.39 4.52
CA TYR A 245 18.80 8.27 5.32
C TYR A 245 18.05 8.84 6.54
N VAL A 246 16.78 9.22 6.35
CA VAL A 246 15.93 9.75 7.43
C VAL A 246 15.45 8.65 8.38
N LEU A 247 14.86 7.58 7.84
CA LEU A 247 14.20 6.57 8.66
C LEU A 247 15.15 5.51 9.22
N GLY A 248 16.35 5.36 8.66
CA GLY A 248 17.29 4.29 8.99
C GLY A 248 16.87 2.90 8.46
N ILE A 249 15.79 2.83 7.69
CA ILE A 249 15.25 1.60 7.08
C ILE A 249 14.98 1.86 5.59
N ASP A 250 15.10 0.82 4.78
CA ASP A 250 14.93 0.93 3.32
C ASP A 250 13.49 1.33 2.93
N SER A 251 13.40 2.17 1.90
CA SER A 251 12.12 2.52 1.26
C SER A 251 11.72 1.43 0.27
N CYS A 252 10.42 1.21 0.13
CA CYS A 252 9.88 0.20 -0.78
C CYS A 252 9.44 0.83 -2.11
N ASN A 253 9.57 0.09 -3.21
CA ASN A 253 9.13 0.52 -4.53
C ASN A 253 7.66 0.14 -4.78
N LEU A 254 6.86 1.07 -5.30
CA LEU A 254 5.47 0.81 -5.74
C LEU A 254 5.30 1.21 -7.21
N ASP A 255 5.33 0.23 -8.09
CA ASP A 255 5.34 0.49 -9.52
C ASP A 255 4.44 -0.48 -10.28
N SER A 256 3.34 0.04 -10.82
CA SER A 256 2.38 -0.74 -11.61
C SER A 256 2.88 -1.09 -13.01
N PHE A 257 4.02 -0.55 -13.45
CA PHE A 257 4.73 -1.12 -14.59
C PHE A 257 5.33 -2.46 -14.22
N PHE A 258 6.03 -2.55 -13.07
CA PHE A 258 6.73 -3.77 -12.67
C PHE A 258 5.79 -4.86 -12.18
N LEU A 259 4.83 -4.51 -11.31
CA LEU A 259 3.94 -5.45 -10.65
C LEU A 259 2.48 -5.32 -11.13
N PRO A 260 1.74 -6.44 -11.21
CA PRO A 260 0.28 -6.40 -11.31
C PRO A 260 -0.37 -5.70 -10.10
N GLU A 261 -1.61 -5.23 -10.27
CA GLU A 261 -2.30 -4.48 -9.21
C GLU A 261 -2.42 -5.23 -7.87
N SER A 262 -2.69 -6.54 -7.91
CA SER A 262 -2.83 -7.36 -6.70
C SER A 262 -1.52 -7.46 -5.93
N GLU A 263 -0.42 -7.76 -6.62
CA GLU A 263 0.90 -7.88 -6.02
C GLU A 263 1.40 -6.53 -5.48
N LEU A 264 1.04 -5.42 -6.14
CA LEU A 264 1.36 -4.07 -5.66
C LEU A 264 0.61 -3.75 -4.35
N ARG A 265 -0.66 -4.16 -4.22
CA ARG A 265 -1.42 -4.05 -2.97
C ARG A 265 -0.81 -4.91 -1.87
N ASP A 266 -0.51 -6.17 -2.17
CA ASP A 266 0.11 -7.11 -1.22
C ASP A 266 1.46 -6.58 -0.71
N LEU A 267 2.27 -6.01 -1.60
CA LEU A 267 3.55 -5.39 -1.24
C LEU A 267 3.35 -4.18 -0.31
N LEU A 268 2.40 -3.29 -0.61
CA LEU A 268 2.07 -2.17 0.26
C LEU A 268 1.63 -2.67 1.64
N GLU A 269 0.66 -3.58 1.72
CA GLU A 269 0.11 -4.07 2.98
C GLU A 269 1.15 -4.78 3.84
N SER A 270 1.92 -5.69 3.24
CA SER A 270 2.98 -6.43 3.92
C SER A 270 4.00 -5.48 4.56
N ARG A 271 4.38 -4.41 3.85
CA ARG A 271 5.37 -3.44 4.35
C ARG A 271 4.75 -2.42 5.31
N ALA A 272 3.52 -1.99 5.06
CA ALA A 272 2.80 -1.03 5.89
C ALA A 272 2.42 -1.61 7.25
N SER A 273 2.17 -2.93 7.34
CA SER A 273 1.88 -3.63 8.60
C SER A 273 3.02 -3.56 9.64
N GLN A 274 4.22 -3.15 9.22
CA GLN A 274 5.42 -3.03 10.05
C GLN A 274 5.60 -1.61 10.61
N ALA A 275 4.64 -0.71 10.40
CA ALA A 275 4.71 0.69 10.79
C ALA A 275 3.33 1.22 11.19
N GLU A 276 3.31 2.38 11.83
CA GLU A 276 2.09 3.10 12.21
C GLU A 276 1.55 3.99 11.08
N LEU A 277 2.45 4.51 10.23
CA LEU A 277 2.11 5.42 9.14
C LEU A 277 2.98 5.15 7.91
N SER A 278 2.35 5.09 6.75
CA SER A 278 3.05 5.00 5.46
C SER A 278 3.04 6.33 4.72
N VAL A 279 4.20 6.75 4.21
CA VAL A 279 4.32 7.92 3.33
C VAL A 279 4.80 7.45 1.97
N ILE A 280 3.96 7.66 0.95
CA ILE A 280 4.22 7.27 -0.43
C ILE A 280 4.61 8.52 -1.21
N GLU A 281 5.78 8.52 -1.85
CA GLU A 281 6.20 9.59 -2.73
C GLU A 281 5.90 9.26 -4.20
N GLY A 282 5.15 10.12 -4.87
CA GLY A 282 4.87 10.04 -6.30
C GLY A 282 6.10 10.27 -7.18
N VAL A 283 6.03 9.79 -8.42
CA VAL A 283 7.01 10.04 -9.49
C VAL A 283 6.47 11.06 -10.49
N MET A 284 7.37 11.83 -11.12
CA MET A 284 7.03 12.81 -12.17
C MET A 284 5.84 13.73 -11.79
N GLY A 285 4.99 14.12 -12.75
CA GLY A 285 3.68 14.72 -12.48
C GLY A 285 2.62 13.67 -12.17
N PHE A 286 1.57 14.08 -11.47
CA PHE A 286 0.58 13.16 -10.89
C PHE A 286 -0.06 12.20 -11.92
N TYR A 287 -0.40 12.70 -13.10
CA TYR A 287 -1.00 11.93 -14.19
C TYR A 287 0.02 11.43 -15.23
N ASP A 288 1.30 11.76 -15.06
CA ASP A 288 2.34 11.46 -16.05
C ASP A 288 2.76 9.99 -15.92
N GLY A 289 2.22 9.15 -16.80
CA GLY A 289 2.59 7.75 -16.91
C GLY A 289 3.51 7.47 -18.09
N ILE A 290 3.58 6.19 -18.47
CA ILE A 290 4.40 5.69 -19.58
C ILE A 290 4.02 6.40 -20.88
N GLY A 291 5.03 6.76 -21.67
CA GLY A 291 4.83 7.40 -22.98
C GLY A 291 4.44 8.89 -22.91
N GLY A 292 4.15 9.43 -21.73
CA GLY A 292 3.82 10.85 -21.53
C GLY A 292 2.42 11.25 -22.04
N ASN A 293 1.63 10.28 -22.49
CA ASN A 293 0.25 10.46 -22.97
C ASN A 293 -0.70 9.38 -22.43
N SER A 294 -0.28 8.67 -21.37
CA SER A 294 -1.03 7.64 -20.67
C SER A 294 -0.88 7.84 -19.16
N MET A 295 -1.87 7.38 -18.40
CA MET A 295 -1.82 7.33 -16.93
C MET A 295 -1.29 5.97 -16.42
N ALA A 296 -0.99 5.02 -17.31
CA ALA A 296 -0.40 3.74 -16.92
C ALA A 296 0.99 3.94 -16.30
N ALA A 297 1.25 3.29 -15.16
CA ALA A 297 2.39 3.48 -14.28
C ALA A 297 2.64 4.93 -13.84
N SER A 298 1.57 5.71 -13.70
CA SER A 298 1.60 7.04 -13.10
C SER A 298 1.38 6.99 -11.58
N THR A 299 1.71 8.10 -10.91
CA THR A 299 1.38 8.29 -9.49
C THR A 299 -0.13 8.17 -9.23
N TYR A 300 -0.98 8.66 -10.12
CA TYR A 300 -2.44 8.52 -10.04
C TYR A 300 -2.88 7.06 -10.06
N GLU A 301 -2.30 6.24 -10.93
CA GLU A 301 -2.67 4.82 -11.01
C GLU A 301 -2.28 4.09 -9.72
N VAL A 302 -1.09 4.36 -9.17
CA VAL A 302 -0.69 3.81 -7.85
C VAL A 302 -1.63 4.26 -6.75
N ALA A 303 -2.04 5.54 -6.72
CA ALA A 303 -3.00 6.06 -5.75
C ALA A 303 -4.34 5.32 -5.82
N LYS A 304 -4.83 5.05 -7.03
CA LYS A 304 -6.07 4.29 -7.28
C LYS A 304 -5.95 2.83 -6.86
N ILE A 305 -4.87 2.15 -7.26
CA ILE A 305 -4.63 0.74 -6.92
C ILE A 305 -4.60 0.57 -5.40
N THR A 306 -3.89 1.46 -4.71
CA THR A 306 -3.67 1.39 -3.26
C THR A 306 -4.75 2.08 -2.43
N ASN A 307 -5.76 2.67 -3.08
CA ASN A 307 -6.77 3.52 -2.45
C ASN A 307 -6.14 4.53 -1.47
N SER A 308 -5.05 5.17 -1.89
CA SER A 308 -4.27 6.09 -1.02
C SER A 308 -4.78 7.53 -1.15
N PRO A 309 -4.96 8.26 -0.04
CA PRO A 309 -5.34 9.65 -0.06
C PRO A 309 -4.17 10.49 -0.57
N VAL A 310 -4.42 11.29 -1.60
CA VAL A 310 -3.38 12.09 -2.26
C VAL A 310 -3.37 13.50 -1.70
N ILE A 311 -2.16 13.96 -1.35
CA ILE A 311 -1.84 15.35 -1.07
C ILE A 311 -1.10 15.91 -2.29
N LEU A 312 -1.72 16.87 -2.97
CA LEU A 312 -1.13 17.54 -4.12
C LEU A 312 -0.23 18.70 -3.67
N VAL A 313 1.07 18.55 -3.88
CA VAL A 313 2.10 19.57 -3.65
C VAL A 313 2.20 20.46 -4.88
N VAL A 314 1.79 21.72 -4.75
CA VAL A 314 1.79 22.69 -5.86
C VAL A 314 2.87 23.74 -5.62
N ASP A 315 3.75 23.96 -6.58
CA ASP A 315 4.73 25.06 -6.51
C ASP A 315 4.02 26.40 -6.75
N GLY A 316 3.96 27.23 -5.70
CA GLY A 316 3.35 28.55 -5.77
C GLY A 316 4.31 29.70 -6.05
N LYS A 317 5.59 29.43 -6.35
CA LYS A 317 6.55 30.49 -6.66
C LYS A 317 6.05 31.37 -7.81
N GLY A 318 5.90 32.67 -7.54
CA GLY A 318 5.43 33.66 -8.51
C GLY A 318 3.96 33.55 -8.90
N SER A 319 3.17 32.75 -8.19
CA SER A 319 1.75 32.51 -8.49
C SER A 319 0.83 32.86 -7.30
N SER A 320 -0.44 33.12 -7.59
CA SER A 320 -1.48 33.39 -6.58
C SER A 320 -2.77 32.67 -6.97
N LEU A 321 -3.86 33.37 -7.32
CA LEU A 321 -5.16 32.75 -7.66
C LEU A 321 -5.09 31.70 -8.78
N SER A 322 -4.12 31.80 -9.69
CA SER A 322 -3.87 30.78 -10.73
C SER A 322 -3.58 29.39 -10.15
N LEU A 323 -3.10 29.29 -8.90
CA LEU A 323 -2.92 28.01 -8.20
C LEU A 323 -4.25 27.29 -8.00
N ALA A 324 -5.32 28.02 -7.64
CA ALA A 324 -6.66 27.42 -7.51
C ALA A 324 -7.17 26.92 -8.87
N ALA A 325 -6.90 27.63 -9.97
CA ALA A 325 -7.25 27.16 -11.31
C ALA A 325 -6.48 25.89 -11.70
N GLN A 326 -5.19 25.81 -11.38
CA GLN A 326 -4.38 24.61 -11.58
C GLN A 326 -4.91 23.43 -10.77
N ILE A 327 -5.14 23.61 -9.46
CA ILE A 327 -5.70 22.59 -8.57
C ILE A 327 -7.05 22.09 -9.10
N LYS A 328 -7.95 23.01 -9.49
CA LYS A 328 -9.23 22.66 -10.11
C LYS A 328 -9.05 21.81 -11.36
N GLY A 329 -8.08 22.16 -12.22
CA GLY A 329 -7.74 21.37 -13.40
C GLY A 329 -7.36 19.93 -13.06
N PHE A 330 -6.52 19.73 -12.04
CA PHE A 330 -6.15 18.38 -11.58
C PHE A 330 -7.34 17.61 -10.99
N LEU A 331 -8.20 18.27 -10.21
CA LEU A 331 -9.39 17.65 -9.61
C LEU A 331 -10.46 17.30 -10.65
N ASP A 332 -10.63 18.13 -11.68
CA ASP A 332 -11.64 17.91 -12.71
C ASP A 332 -11.19 16.94 -13.80
N TYR A 333 -9.88 16.78 -13.99
CA TYR A 333 -9.33 15.87 -15.00
C TYR A 333 -9.67 14.42 -14.73
N GLN A 334 -9.56 13.98 -13.46
CA GLN A 334 -10.05 12.67 -12.99
C GLN A 334 -10.83 12.83 -11.68
N LYS A 335 -12.10 12.44 -11.70
CA LYS A 335 -13.00 12.55 -10.54
C LYS A 335 -12.65 11.57 -9.42
N ASP A 336 -12.04 10.43 -9.77
CA ASP A 336 -11.49 9.44 -8.85
C ASP A 336 -10.00 9.70 -8.56
N SER A 337 -9.53 10.96 -8.61
CA SER A 337 -8.11 11.30 -8.40
C SER A 337 -7.56 11.01 -7.01
N HIS A 338 -8.40 10.68 -6.03
CA HIS A 338 -8.02 10.55 -4.60
C HIS A 338 -7.33 11.80 -4.01
N ILE A 339 -7.29 12.93 -4.71
CA ILE A 339 -6.77 14.18 -4.14
C ILE A 339 -7.73 14.63 -3.05
N ARG A 340 -7.21 14.70 -1.82
CA ARG A 340 -7.96 15.09 -0.61
C ARG A 340 -7.33 16.29 0.10
N GLY A 341 -6.04 16.53 -0.14
CA GLY A 341 -5.30 17.63 0.47
C GLY A 341 -4.43 18.39 -0.54
N VAL A 342 -4.12 19.65 -0.22
CA VAL A 342 -3.21 20.49 -1.00
C VAL A 342 -2.20 21.16 -0.09
N ILE A 343 -0.91 21.09 -0.47
CA ILE A 343 0.18 21.88 0.12
C ILE A 343 0.69 22.84 -0.94
N LEU A 344 0.77 24.13 -0.60
CA LEU A 344 1.41 25.13 -1.47
C LEU A 344 2.89 25.26 -1.10
N ASN A 345 3.77 24.68 -1.91
CA ASN A 345 5.20 24.80 -1.70
C ASN A 345 5.74 26.14 -2.25
N ARG A 346 6.89 26.59 -1.76
CA ARG A 346 7.55 27.86 -2.12
C ARG A 346 6.60 29.07 -2.08
N THR A 347 5.64 29.04 -1.16
CA THR A 347 4.55 30.01 -1.05
C THR A 347 4.59 30.69 0.31
N ASN A 348 4.47 32.02 0.33
CA ASN A 348 4.38 32.76 1.59
C ASN A 348 3.10 32.33 2.36
N PRO A 349 3.18 31.99 3.66
CA PRO A 349 2.01 31.56 4.46
C PRO A 349 0.82 32.52 4.39
N MET A 350 1.05 33.85 4.35
CA MET A 350 -0.03 34.83 4.22
C MET A 350 -0.76 34.75 2.87
N VAL A 351 -0.05 34.41 1.80
CA VAL A 351 -0.65 34.19 0.48
C VAL A 351 -1.45 32.90 0.49
N GLY A 352 -0.91 31.84 1.09
CA GLY A 352 -1.61 30.57 1.25
C GLY A 352 -2.92 30.71 2.02
N GLU A 353 -2.91 31.43 3.16
CA GLU A 353 -4.13 31.69 3.94
C GLU A 353 -5.18 32.51 3.18
N ARG A 354 -4.76 33.43 2.30
CA ARG A 354 -5.68 34.15 1.41
C ARG A 354 -6.31 33.23 0.34
N LEU A 355 -5.58 32.20 -0.09
CA LEU A 355 -6.06 31.23 -1.09
C LEU A 355 -6.87 30.09 -0.48
N ARG A 356 -6.75 29.83 0.83
CA ARG A 356 -7.48 28.77 1.55
C ARG A 356 -8.96 28.70 1.15
N PRO A 357 -9.76 29.78 1.18
CA PRO A 357 -11.19 29.69 0.83
C PRO A 357 -11.42 29.27 -0.63
N GLU A 358 -10.55 29.67 -1.55
CA GLU A 358 -10.68 29.30 -2.97
C GLU A 358 -10.28 27.85 -3.22
N ILE A 359 -9.33 27.31 -2.45
CA ILE A 359 -8.93 25.91 -2.51
C ILE A 359 -9.99 25.01 -1.86
N GLU A 360 -10.48 25.37 -0.67
CA GLU A 360 -11.48 24.58 0.07
C GLU A 360 -12.84 24.54 -0.65
N LYS A 361 -13.22 25.59 -1.40
CA LYS A 361 -14.39 25.57 -2.30
C LYS A 361 -14.34 24.48 -3.37
N LEU A 362 -13.16 23.96 -3.70
CA LEU A 362 -12.98 22.88 -4.67
C LEU A 362 -13.23 21.49 -4.06
N GLY A 363 -13.52 21.40 -2.76
CA GLY A 363 -13.81 20.14 -2.07
C GLY A 363 -12.55 19.39 -1.59
N VAL A 364 -11.42 20.08 -1.43
CA VAL A 364 -10.17 19.53 -0.89
C VAL A 364 -9.69 20.33 0.31
N LYS A 365 -8.98 19.67 1.24
CA LYS A 365 -8.44 20.32 2.43
C LYS A 365 -7.19 21.13 2.08
N TYR A 366 -7.16 22.40 2.47
CA TYR A 366 -5.92 23.18 2.42
C TYR A 366 -5.06 22.83 3.63
N LEU A 367 -3.88 22.25 3.41
CA LEU A 367 -3.01 21.72 4.46
C LEU A 367 -1.87 22.69 4.84
N GLY A 368 -1.80 23.86 4.21
CA GLY A 368 -0.81 24.88 4.53
C GLY A 368 0.07 25.31 3.36
N ALA A 369 0.94 26.27 3.64
CA ALA A 369 1.87 26.85 2.68
C ALA A 369 3.28 26.93 3.27
N VAL A 370 4.23 26.33 2.55
CA VAL A 370 5.64 26.27 2.96
C VAL A 370 6.41 27.33 2.19
N PRO A 371 7.04 28.32 2.86
CA PRO A 371 7.80 29.35 2.17
C PRO A 371 9.08 28.78 1.56
N VAL A 372 9.71 29.56 0.68
CA VAL A 372 11.02 29.20 0.13
C VAL A 372 11.99 29.00 1.29
N CYS A 373 12.59 27.82 1.35
CA CYS A 373 13.66 27.51 2.29
C CYS A 373 14.97 27.63 1.51
N GLU A 374 15.92 28.41 2.03
CA GLU A 374 17.27 28.54 1.44
C GLU A 374 18.16 27.33 1.78
N THR A 375 17.63 26.31 2.42
CA THR A 375 18.40 25.18 2.95
C THR A 375 18.47 23.98 1.99
N VAL A 376 19.72 23.59 1.78
CA VAL A 376 20.29 22.39 1.15
C VAL A 376 19.94 22.18 -0.33
N ASP A 377 20.89 22.55 -1.18
CA ASP A 377 21.02 21.95 -2.51
C ASP A 377 21.45 20.48 -2.28
N ILE A 378 20.48 19.61 -2.01
CA ILE A 378 20.73 18.19 -1.74
C ILE A 378 21.12 17.53 -3.06
N LYS A 379 22.36 17.73 -3.49
CA LYS A 379 22.93 17.00 -4.62
C LYS A 379 23.00 15.52 -4.26
N SER A 380 22.74 14.65 -5.23
CA SER A 380 22.79 13.19 -5.09
C SER A 380 24.08 12.66 -4.45
N ARG A 381 25.17 13.42 -4.54
CA ARG A 381 26.49 13.14 -3.94
C ARG A 381 26.50 13.17 -2.41
N HIS A 382 25.47 13.70 -1.74
CA HIS A 382 25.43 13.87 -0.27
C HIS A 382 24.75 12.72 0.48
N LEU A 383 24.36 11.66 -0.22
CA LEU A 383 23.66 10.51 0.36
C LEU A 383 24.61 9.41 0.77
N GLY A 384 24.89 9.31 2.08
CA GLY A 384 25.57 8.15 2.70
C GLY A 384 27.07 8.01 2.43
N LEU A 385 27.65 8.91 1.62
CA LEU A 385 28.97 8.77 0.99
C LEU A 385 29.79 10.06 1.14
N THR A 386 29.53 10.77 2.23
CA THR A 386 30.21 12.00 2.61
C THR A 386 30.72 11.87 4.04
N MET A 387 31.70 12.71 4.38
CA MET A 387 32.34 12.71 5.70
C MET A 387 31.29 12.83 6.83
N PRO A 388 31.53 12.25 8.03
CA PRO A 388 30.60 12.30 9.14
C PRO A 388 30.07 13.70 9.49
N GLU A 389 30.89 14.74 9.29
CA GLU A 389 30.49 16.14 9.47
C GLU A 389 29.39 16.58 8.49
N GLU A 390 29.50 16.24 7.21
CA GLU A 390 28.49 16.59 6.20
C GLU A 390 27.14 15.88 6.45
N GLN A 391 27.19 14.65 6.96
CA GLN A 391 25.99 13.92 7.37
C GLN A 391 25.30 14.59 8.57
N LYS A 392 26.10 15.04 9.56
CA LYS A 392 25.57 15.76 10.72
C LYS A 392 24.87 17.06 10.28
N ASP A 393 25.51 17.83 9.40
CA ASP A 393 24.94 19.06 8.86
C ASP A 393 23.62 18.80 8.10
N LEU A 394 23.56 17.74 7.28
CA LEU A 394 22.34 17.36 6.58
C LEU A 394 21.21 17.00 7.56
N ARG A 395 21.49 16.28 8.65
CA ARG A 395 20.48 15.96 9.68
C ARG A 395 19.98 17.21 10.39
N GLU A 396 20.86 18.14 10.71
CA GLU A 396 20.49 19.41 11.35
C GLU A 396 19.63 20.28 10.42
N HIS A 397 19.91 20.30 9.13
CA HIS A 397 19.08 20.99 8.15
C HIS A 397 17.69 20.34 7.98
N LEU A 398 17.61 19.01 7.86
CA LEU A 398 16.33 18.30 7.78
C LEU A 398 15.49 18.48 9.05
N ALA A 399 16.16 18.49 10.21
CA ALA A 399 15.56 18.82 11.49
C ALA A 399 14.96 20.22 11.54
N ALA A 400 15.69 21.23 11.07
CA ALA A 400 15.21 22.60 11.00
C ALA A 400 14.02 22.73 10.04
N PHE A 401 14.10 22.07 8.88
CA PHE A 401 13.02 22.04 7.90
C PHE A 401 11.76 21.36 8.47
N ALA A 402 11.89 20.21 9.15
CA ALA A 402 10.79 19.56 9.85
C ALA A 402 10.12 20.49 10.89
N GLY A 403 10.91 21.25 11.64
CA GLY A 403 10.39 22.25 12.59
C GLY A 403 9.65 23.39 11.91
N GLN A 404 10.04 23.75 10.68
CA GLN A 404 9.30 24.71 9.86
C GLN A 404 8.00 24.12 9.31
N LEU A 405 8.01 22.87 8.85
CA LEU A 405 6.79 22.17 8.43
C LEU A 405 5.76 22.10 9.55
N ALA A 406 6.18 21.81 10.78
CA ALA A 406 5.31 21.79 11.95
C ALA A 406 4.62 23.14 12.26
N LYS A 407 5.19 24.25 11.79
CA LYS A 407 4.62 25.61 11.95
C LYS A 407 3.73 26.01 10.77
N CYS A 408 4.04 25.51 9.57
CA CYS A 408 3.43 25.95 8.32
C CYS A 408 2.31 25.03 7.83
N LEU A 409 2.28 23.78 8.29
CA LEU A 409 1.32 22.76 7.85
C LEU A 409 0.30 22.42 8.93
N ASP A 410 -0.92 22.05 8.50
CA ASP A 410 -1.94 21.38 9.30
C ASP A 410 -1.57 19.89 9.45
N VAL A 411 -0.66 19.61 10.39
CA VAL A 411 -0.12 18.25 10.60
C VAL A 411 -1.20 17.30 11.11
N GLU A 412 -2.06 17.77 11.99
CA GLU A 412 -3.23 17.01 12.45
C GLU A 412 -4.14 16.66 11.27
N GLY A 413 -4.38 17.60 10.36
CA GLY A 413 -5.14 17.33 9.14
C GLY A 413 -4.46 16.37 8.16
N ILE A 414 -3.13 16.37 8.09
CA ILE A 414 -2.37 15.38 7.30
C ILE A 414 -2.54 13.98 7.91
N LEU A 415 -2.41 13.84 9.23
CA LEU A 415 -2.58 12.57 9.94
C LEU A 415 -4.02 12.04 9.84
N GLU A 416 -5.02 12.93 9.97
CA GLU A 416 -6.43 12.60 9.76
C GLU A 416 -6.69 12.08 8.35
N LEU A 417 -6.16 12.77 7.31
CA LEU A 417 -6.25 12.29 5.93
C LEU A 417 -5.59 10.92 5.77
N ALA A 418 -4.52 10.65 6.51
CA ALA A 418 -3.85 9.36 6.50
C ALA A 418 -4.69 8.23 7.10
N GLY A 419 -5.74 8.54 7.87
CA GLY A 419 -6.42 7.58 8.74
C GLY A 419 -5.66 7.29 10.04
N TYR A 420 -4.72 8.14 10.44
CA TYR A 420 -3.94 7.98 11.66
C TYR A 420 -4.57 8.75 12.82
N TYR A 421 -5.01 8.04 13.87
CA TYR A 421 -5.56 8.63 15.08
C TYR A 421 -4.52 8.65 16.19
N VAL A 422 -4.24 9.85 16.70
CA VAL A 422 -3.16 10.09 17.67
C VAL A 422 -3.44 9.38 19.01
N GLY A 423 -2.60 8.40 19.35
CA GLY A 423 -2.62 7.72 20.65
C GLY A 423 -1.97 8.53 21.78
N LYS A 424 -2.14 8.11 23.04
CA LYS A 424 -1.68 8.82 24.26
C LYS A 424 -0.16 9.09 24.36
N ASN A 425 0.67 8.47 23.54
CA ASN A 425 2.14 8.54 23.61
C ASN A 425 2.81 9.36 22.50
N VAL A 426 2.04 9.96 21.58
CA VAL A 426 2.58 10.74 20.45
C VAL A 426 2.84 12.19 20.90
N LYS A 427 4.03 12.73 20.58
CA LYS A 427 4.34 14.14 20.86
C LYS A 427 3.59 15.03 19.88
N SER A 428 3.06 16.16 20.35
CA SER A 428 2.41 17.13 19.46
C SER A 428 3.41 17.68 18.43
N ALA A 429 2.95 17.94 17.20
CA ALA A 429 3.80 18.44 16.12
C ALA A 429 4.60 19.70 16.53
N ARG A 430 3.96 20.60 17.29
CA ARG A 430 4.60 21.82 17.83
C ARG A 430 5.73 21.51 18.80
N SER A 431 5.62 20.46 19.61
CA SER A 431 6.71 20.04 20.53
C SER A 431 7.83 19.29 19.81
N ALA A 432 7.51 18.58 18.73
CA ALA A 432 8.48 17.90 17.86
C ALA A 432 9.30 18.87 16.98
N GLY A 433 8.77 20.09 16.74
CA GLY A 433 9.41 21.14 15.96
C GLY A 433 10.32 22.11 16.75
N ILE A 434 10.47 21.95 18.06
CA ILE A 434 11.35 22.80 18.90
C ILE A 434 12.78 22.22 18.87
N SER A 435 13.77 23.04 18.53
CA SER A 435 15.19 22.68 18.67
C SER A 435 15.54 22.57 20.16
N MET A 436 16.36 21.58 20.54
CA MET A 436 17.01 21.58 21.86
C MET A 436 17.93 22.81 21.94
N GLY A 437 17.42 23.94 22.41
CA GLY A 437 18.15 25.21 22.43
C GLY A 437 17.57 26.31 23.32
N GLU A 438 16.52 26.05 24.10
CA GLU A 438 15.99 27.01 25.08
C GLU A 438 15.60 26.31 26.38
N GLU A 439 16.58 25.78 27.11
CA GLU A 439 16.41 25.62 28.56
C GLU A 439 16.80 26.93 29.25
N LYS A 440 15.84 27.41 30.04
CA LYS A 440 15.91 28.65 30.82
C LYS A 440 17.13 28.68 31.73
N ASN A 441 17.83 29.81 31.71
CA ASN A 441 18.73 30.28 32.76
C ASN A 441 18.19 29.95 34.16
N THR A 442 18.80 28.98 34.82
CA THR A 442 18.92 28.97 36.28
C THR A 442 20.35 28.59 36.65
N SER A 443 21.05 29.58 37.18
CA SER A 443 22.38 29.49 37.78
C SER A 443 22.37 28.54 38.98
N GLY A 444 23.36 27.65 39.09
CA GLY A 444 23.63 26.97 40.36
C GLY A 444 24.49 25.71 40.27
N GLN A 445 25.80 25.91 40.38
CA GLN A 445 26.79 25.01 40.97
C GLN A 445 26.99 23.59 40.41
N SER A 446 28.17 23.44 39.84
CA SER A 446 28.94 22.21 39.69
C SER A 446 29.20 21.51 41.03
N GLU A 447 28.78 20.26 41.18
CA GLU A 447 29.49 19.27 42.00
C GLU A 447 29.54 17.92 41.28
N LEU A 448 30.77 17.47 41.04
CA LEU A 448 31.18 16.10 40.73
C LEU A 448 30.64 15.14 41.80
N PHE A 449 30.12 13.97 41.42
CA PHE A 449 30.59 12.65 41.89
C PHE A 449 29.92 11.53 41.08
N GLY A 450 30.73 10.60 40.58
CA GLY A 450 30.33 9.65 39.54
C GLY A 450 29.70 8.35 40.02
N CYS A 451 29.21 7.57 39.05
CA CYS A 451 29.13 6.12 39.17
C CYS A 451 29.32 5.47 37.80
N LYS A 452 30.21 4.48 37.75
CA LYS A 452 30.47 3.59 36.61
C LYS A 452 29.34 2.57 36.48
N ASN A 453 28.83 2.37 35.26
CA ASN A 453 28.48 1.08 34.61
C ASN A 453 27.57 1.36 33.40
N LYS A 454 28.03 1.08 32.18
CA LYS A 454 27.71 -0.15 31.42
C LYS A 454 26.20 -0.43 31.37
N ASN A 455 25.58 -0.03 30.26
CA ASN A 455 24.67 -0.81 29.40
C ASN A 455 23.87 0.16 28.53
N LEU A 456 24.28 0.30 27.25
CA LEU A 456 23.35 0.75 26.22
C LEU A 456 22.25 -0.32 26.08
N PRO A 457 20.97 0.05 25.89
CA PRO A 457 19.94 -0.92 25.58
C PRO A 457 20.17 -1.52 24.20
N ASP A 458 20.31 -2.83 24.17
CA ASP A 458 20.24 -3.72 23.01
C ASP A 458 18.89 -3.51 22.30
N PRO A 459 18.84 -3.22 20.99
CA PRO A 459 17.58 -3.08 20.25
C PRO A 459 17.02 -4.47 19.95
N GLY A 460 16.50 -5.12 20.99
CA GLY A 460 16.05 -6.50 20.91
C GLY A 460 15.34 -6.97 22.17
N GLN A 461 14.29 -6.28 22.62
CA GLN A 461 13.22 -6.86 23.46
C GLN A 461 12.11 -5.85 23.76
N THR A 462 11.05 -5.88 22.95
CA THR A 462 9.70 -5.60 23.45
C THR A 462 8.79 -6.67 22.88
N ARG A 463 8.73 -7.82 23.56
CA ARG A 463 7.69 -8.84 23.32
C ARG A 463 6.41 -8.33 23.97
N ILE A 464 5.39 -8.05 23.17
CA ILE A 464 4.01 -8.11 23.63
C ILE A 464 3.59 -9.57 23.44
N CYS A 465 3.46 -10.30 24.55
CA CYS A 465 2.94 -11.65 24.56
C CYS A 465 1.44 -11.61 24.28
N VAL A 466 1.01 -12.21 23.16
CA VAL A 466 -0.34 -12.74 23.00
C VAL A 466 -0.15 -14.26 23.02
N GLU A 467 -0.52 -14.89 24.13
CA GLU A 467 -0.39 -16.33 24.33
C GLU A 467 -1.44 -17.08 23.49
N ASN A 468 -0.95 -18.16 22.86
CA ASN A 468 -1.68 -19.29 22.27
C ASN A 468 -2.34 -19.06 20.90
N ASP A 469 -1.53 -19.18 19.84
CA ASP A 469 -1.78 -20.07 18.68
C ASP A 469 -0.72 -19.87 17.56
N VAL A 470 0.57 -19.94 17.90
CA VAL A 470 1.66 -19.89 16.89
C VAL A 470 2.79 -20.84 17.26
N CYS A 471 2.49 -22.14 17.35
CA CYS A 471 3.51 -23.18 17.45
C CYS A 471 3.46 -24.08 16.21
N GLU A 472 3.73 -23.53 15.02
CA GLU A 472 4.06 -24.34 13.84
C GLU A 472 4.83 -23.62 12.69
N ILE A 473 5.28 -22.36 12.84
CA ILE A 473 5.95 -21.61 11.74
C ILE A 473 7.46 -21.32 11.98
N GLU A 474 8.00 -21.55 13.19
CA GLU A 474 9.40 -21.24 13.52
C GLU A 474 10.43 -22.32 13.10
N ASN A 475 10.27 -22.90 11.90
CA ASN A 475 11.27 -23.79 11.30
C ASN A 475 11.85 -23.22 9.98
N ARG A 476 11.87 -21.88 9.82
CA ARG A 476 12.37 -21.23 8.60
C ARG A 476 13.90 -21.25 8.54
N MET A 477 14.38 -22.15 7.68
CA MET A 477 15.63 -22.19 6.89
C MET A 477 16.85 -21.42 7.40
N LYS A 478 17.91 -22.16 7.77
CA LYS A 478 19.28 -21.64 7.67
C LYS A 478 19.59 -21.33 6.19
N PRO A 479 20.25 -20.21 5.86
CA PRO A 479 20.60 -19.91 4.48
C PRO A 479 21.55 -20.99 3.93
N GLU A 480 21.15 -21.64 2.83
CA GLU A 480 21.95 -22.68 2.18
C GLU A 480 22.96 -22.11 1.18
N LYS A 481 22.76 -20.86 0.73
CA LYS A 481 23.56 -20.19 -0.32
C LYS A 481 23.89 -18.74 0.07
N ARG A 482 25.03 -18.22 -0.39
CA ARG A 482 25.54 -16.87 -0.11
C ARG A 482 25.84 -16.12 -1.41
N ILE A 483 25.37 -14.89 -1.50
CA ILE A 483 25.62 -13.97 -2.62
C ILE A 483 26.36 -12.73 -2.14
N ALA A 484 27.52 -12.45 -2.76
CA ALA A 484 28.25 -11.21 -2.53
C ALA A 484 27.53 -10.05 -3.23
N VAL A 485 27.19 -8.98 -2.52
CA VAL A 485 26.53 -7.80 -3.12
C VAL A 485 27.45 -6.59 -2.99
N ALA A 486 27.81 -5.97 -4.12
CA ALA A 486 28.63 -4.77 -4.10
C ALA A 486 27.86 -3.61 -3.46
N LEU A 487 28.35 -3.03 -2.37
CA LEU A 487 27.64 -1.98 -1.65
C LEU A 487 28.63 -0.93 -1.14
N ASP A 488 28.78 0.15 -1.90
CA ASP A 488 29.66 1.28 -1.58
C ASP A 488 29.30 2.53 -2.39
N GLU A 489 30.21 3.51 -2.46
CA GLU A 489 30.00 4.78 -3.15
C GLU A 489 29.74 4.63 -4.66
N ALA A 490 30.37 3.63 -5.27
CA ALA A 490 30.26 3.34 -6.69
C ALA A 490 29.04 2.45 -6.99
N PHE A 491 28.63 1.60 -6.04
CA PHE A 491 27.55 0.61 -6.21
C PHE A 491 26.46 0.79 -5.15
N CYS A 492 25.48 1.65 -5.44
CA CYS A 492 24.45 2.08 -4.49
C CYS A 492 23.01 1.99 -5.01
N PHE A 493 22.79 1.50 -6.24
CA PHE A 493 21.46 1.41 -6.84
C PHE A 493 20.88 0.00 -6.77
N TYR A 494 19.95 -0.18 -5.82
CA TYR A 494 19.27 -1.45 -5.59
C TYR A 494 17.79 -1.25 -5.30
N TYR A 495 16.95 -2.10 -5.87
CA TYR A 495 15.58 -2.28 -5.38
C TYR A 495 15.64 -3.12 -4.11
N GLN A 496 15.06 -2.61 -3.03
CA GLN A 496 15.00 -3.37 -1.78
C GLN A 496 14.19 -4.66 -1.97
N GLU A 497 13.20 -4.64 -2.86
CA GLU A 497 12.38 -5.79 -3.25
C GLU A 497 13.23 -6.89 -3.88
N ASN A 498 14.21 -6.57 -4.73
CA ASN A 498 15.12 -7.54 -5.31
C ASN A 498 15.98 -8.22 -4.24
N LEU A 499 16.52 -7.46 -3.29
CA LEU A 499 17.33 -8.01 -2.20
C LEU A 499 16.49 -8.89 -1.26
N ASN A 500 15.23 -8.50 -1.00
CA ASN A 500 14.30 -9.29 -0.20
C ASN A 500 13.90 -10.58 -0.93
N PHE A 501 13.63 -10.49 -2.24
CA PHE A 501 13.35 -11.64 -3.09
C PHE A 501 14.47 -12.69 -3.00
N LEU A 502 15.74 -12.29 -3.08
CA LEU A 502 16.87 -13.21 -2.92
C LEU A 502 16.88 -13.88 -1.53
N LYS A 503 16.65 -13.11 -0.46
CA LYS A 503 16.58 -13.65 0.91
C LYS A 503 15.44 -14.65 1.09
N GLU A 504 14.27 -14.35 0.53
CA GLU A 504 13.09 -15.22 0.55
C GLU A 504 13.35 -16.55 -0.18
N HIS A 505 14.25 -16.54 -1.16
CA HIS A 505 14.71 -17.73 -1.90
C HIS A 505 16.01 -18.34 -1.34
N GLY A 506 16.31 -18.12 -0.06
CA GLY A 506 17.35 -18.82 0.68
C GLY A 506 18.77 -18.26 0.54
N TRP A 507 18.94 -17.08 -0.08
CA TRP A 507 20.23 -16.42 -0.22
C TRP A 507 20.56 -15.53 0.98
N GLU A 508 21.72 -15.76 1.60
CA GLU A 508 22.36 -14.79 2.48
C GLU A 508 23.02 -13.68 1.65
N ILE A 509 22.60 -12.44 1.86
CA ILE A 509 23.22 -11.26 1.27
C ILE A 509 24.47 -10.88 2.07
N VAL A 510 25.63 -10.92 1.41
CA VAL A 510 26.92 -10.58 2.03
C VAL A 510 27.47 -9.32 1.35
N PRO A 511 27.37 -8.14 1.99
CA PRO A 511 27.87 -6.91 1.38
C PRO A 511 29.40 -6.92 1.29
N PHE A 512 29.95 -6.32 0.23
CA PHE A 512 31.38 -6.01 0.08
C PHE A 512 31.54 -4.71 -0.71
N SER A 513 32.68 -4.04 -0.56
CA SER A 513 32.99 -2.81 -1.29
C SER A 513 34.05 -3.05 -2.37
N PRO A 514 33.69 -2.97 -3.67
CA PRO A 514 34.68 -2.91 -4.73
C PRO A 514 35.71 -1.78 -4.60
N LEU A 515 35.35 -0.66 -3.97
CA LEU A 515 36.27 0.46 -3.72
C LEU A 515 37.28 0.16 -2.61
N HIS A 516 36.81 -0.32 -1.46
CA HIS A 516 37.60 -0.33 -0.22
C HIS A 516 38.13 -1.72 0.16
N ASP A 517 37.43 -2.80 -0.21
CA ASP A 517 37.84 -4.15 0.14
C ASP A 517 38.90 -4.67 -0.85
N THR A 518 39.81 -5.51 -0.36
CA THR A 518 40.88 -6.11 -1.19
C THR A 518 40.60 -7.55 -1.59
N ALA A 519 39.51 -8.14 -1.08
CA ALA A 519 39.12 -9.51 -1.37
C ALA A 519 37.60 -9.68 -1.30
N LEU A 520 37.08 -10.68 -2.01
CA LEU A 520 35.68 -11.07 -1.91
C LEU A 520 35.39 -11.79 -0.59
N PRO A 521 34.14 -11.72 -0.08
CA PRO A 521 33.71 -12.57 1.02
C PRO A 521 33.91 -14.06 0.69
N SER A 522 34.34 -14.83 1.69
CA SER A 522 34.57 -16.27 1.51
C SER A 522 33.28 -17.05 1.29
N PHE A 523 33.33 -18.17 0.56
CA PHE A 523 32.23 -19.12 0.39
C PHE A 523 30.95 -18.56 -0.27
N VAL A 524 31.10 -17.65 -1.23
CA VAL A 524 29.98 -17.14 -2.05
C VAL A 524 29.80 -17.97 -3.32
N GLN A 525 28.54 -18.22 -3.71
CA GLN A 525 28.19 -18.94 -4.95
C GLN A 525 27.81 -17.98 -6.09
N ALA A 526 27.39 -16.77 -5.74
CA ALA A 526 27.02 -15.73 -6.68
C ALA A 526 27.54 -14.37 -6.24
N MET A 527 27.53 -13.42 -7.17
CA MET A 527 27.85 -12.02 -6.97
C MET A 527 26.83 -11.15 -7.71
N LEU A 528 26.35 -10.11 -7.03
CA LEU A 528 25.55 -9.05 -7.60
C LEU A 528 26.38 -7.76 -7.62
N LEU A 529 26.69 -7.29 -8.83
CA LEU A 529 27.26 -5.98 -9.08
C LEU A 529 26.13 -5.08 -9.59
N GLY A 530 25.45 -4.38 -8.68
CA GLY A 530 24.33 -3.51 -9.05
C GLY A 530 24.78 -2.26 -9.80
N GLY A 531 23.87 -1.30 -9.93
CA GLY A 531 24.22 -0.01 -10.52
C GLY A 531 24.77 0.98 -9.51
N GLY A 532 25.06 2.17 -10.01
CA GLY A 532 25.59 3.29 -9.24
C GLY A 532 26.39 4.18 -10.16
N TYR A 533 27.49 4.74 -9.66
CA TYR A 533 28.31 5.73 -10.36
C TYR A 533 29.78 5.31 -10.46
N PRO A 534 30.12 4.11 -10.97
CA PRO A 534 31.51 3.66 -11.05
C PRO A 534 32.39 4.60 -11.88
N GLU A 535 31.84 5.34 -12.83
CA GLU A 535 32.54 6.34 -13.64
C GLU A 535 33.09 7.51 -12.82
N LEU A 536 32.48 7.83 -11.66
CA LEU A 536 32.98 8.87 -10.75
C LEU A 536 34.14 8.39 -9.89
N TYR A 537 34.29 7.07 -9.75
CA TYR A 537 35.33 6.42 -8.96
C TYR A 537 36.21 5.48 -9.82
N ALA A 538 36.26 5.74 -11.13
CA ALA A 538 36.91 4.84 -12.08
C ALA A 538 38.41 4.67 -11.78
N LYS A 539 39.05 5.72 -11.27
CA LYS A 539 40.44 5.66 -10.83
C LYS A 539 40.60 4.70 -9.65
N GLU A 540 39.85 4.92 -8.57
CA GLU A 540 39.93 4.15 -7.33
C GLU A 540 39.61 2.67 -7.59
N LEU A 541 38.57 2.40 -8.38
CA LEU A 541 38.19 1.05 -8.82
C LEU A 541 39.29 0.38 -9.65
N SER A 542 39.97 1.13 -10.52
CA SER A 542 41.08 0.63 -11.34
C SER A 542 42.33 0.36 -10.52
N GLU A 543 42.63 1.19 -9.52
CA GLU A 543 43.79 1.06 -8.65
C GLU A 543 43.64 -0.11 -7.67
N ASN A 544 42.41 -0.53 -7.35
CA ASN A 544 42.12 -1.75 -6.57
C ASN A 544 42.30 -3.03 -7.40
N THR A 545 43.55 -3.23 -7.84
CA THR A 545 43.97 -4.39 -8.64
C THR A 545 43.67 -5.73 -7.96
N SER A 546 43.75 -5.81 -6.63
CA SER A 546 43.41 -7.00 -5.85
C SER A 546 41.94 -7.41 -6.00
N MET A 547 41.01 -6.45 -5.94
CA MET A 547 39.58 -6.74 -6.13
C MET A 547 39.27 -7.11 -7.59
N LEU A 548 39.88 -6.41 -8.56
CA LEU A 548 39.75 -6.78 -9.98
C LEU A 548 40.20 -8.21 -10.25
N GLU A 549 41.32 -8.63 -9.66
CA GLU A 549 41.80 -10.02 -9.74
C GLU A 549 40.86 -11.00 -9.03
N ALA A 550 40.33 -10.64 -7.85
CA ALA A 550 39.38 -11.46 -7.11
C ALA A 550 38.11 -11.73 -7.92
N ILE A 551 37.53 -10.71 -8.57
CA ILE A 551 36.34 -10.83 -9.43
C ILE A 551 36.64 -11.71 -10.65
N ARG A 552 37.78 -11.49 -11.32
CA ARG A 552 38.22 -12.34 -12.45
C ARG A 552 38.37 -13.81 -12.05
N ASN A 553 38.94 -14.05 -10.87
CA ASN A 553 39.15 -15.41 -10.36
C ASN A 553 37.83 -16.06 -9.94
N ALA A 554 36.92 -15.31 -9.31
CA ALA A 554 35.60 -15.80 -8.92
C ALA A 554 34.79 -16.33 -10.13
N SER A 555 34.79 -15.59 -11.24
CA SER A 555 34.16 -16.06 -12.49
C SER A 555 34.75 -17.39 -12.99
N LYS A 556 36.08 -17.54 -12.91
CA LYS A 556 36.79 -18.78 -13.31
C LYS A 556 36.53 -19.96 -12.38
N THR A 557 36.33 -19.72 -11.09
CA THR A 557 36.07 -20.77 -10.08
C THR A 557 34.59 -21.11 -9.95
N GLY A 558 33.74 -20.54 -10.80
CA GLY A 558 32.35 -20.91 -10.95
C GLY A 558 31.35 -20.04 -10.20
N VAL A 559 31.78 -18.93 -9.61
CA VAL A 559 30.85 -17.92 -9.05
C VAL A 559 30.08 -17.26 -10.19
N ARG A 560 28.76 -17.21 -10.06
CA ARG A 560 27.88 -16.54 -11.03
C ARG A 560 27.81 -15.05 -10.76
N ILE A 561 27.85 -14.24 -11.80
CA ILE A 561 27.88 -12.78 -11.70
C ILE A 561 26.65 -12.20 -12.39
N LEU A 562 25.79 -11.58 -11.60
CA LEU A 562 24.70 -10.73 -12.06
C LEU A 562 25.19 -9.28 -12.02
N ALA A 563 25.19 -8.57 -13.15
CA ALA A 563 25.71 -7.21 -13.21
C ALA A 563 24.78 -6.24 -13.96
N GLU A 564 24.44 -5.12 -13.31
CA GLU A 564 23.45 -4.17 -13.82
C GLU A 564 24.07 -2.77 -13.95
N CYS A 565 23.81 -2.08 -15.06
CA CYS A 565 24.21 -0.69 -15.29
C CYS A 565 25.69 -0.41 -14.95
N GLY A 566 25.99 0.20 -13.80
CA GLY A 566 27.35 0.43 -13.31
C GLY A 566 28.17 -0.85 -13.14
N GLY A 567 27.59 -1.91 -12.59
CA GLY A 567 28.24 -3.22 -12.49
C GLY A 567 28.59 -3.78 -13.86
N PHE A 568 27.72 -3.59 -14.86
CA PHE A 568 28.01 -3.98 -16.23
C PHE A 568 29.21 -3.20 -16.80
N LEU A 569 29.31 -1.89 -16.57
CA LEU A 569 30.47 -1.09 -16.94
C LEU A 569 31.75 -1.56 -16.25
N TYR A 570 31.67 -1.89 -14.96
CA TYR A 570 32.81 -2.40 -14.18
C TYR A 570 33.35 -3.75 -14.66
N LEU A 571 32.50 -4.55 -15.33
CA LEU A 571 32.91 -5.82 -15.95
C LEU A 571 33.63 -5.66 -17.29
N GLN A 572 33.60 -4.47 -17.90
CA GLN A 572 34.22 -4.21 -19.21
C GLN A 572 35.74 -4.10 -19.14
N LYS A 573 36.40 -3.92 -20.27
CA LYS A 573 37.88 -3.78 -20.32
C LYS A 573 38.32 -2.45 -19.77
N PHE A 574 37.64 -1.38 -20.17
CA PHE A 574 37.97 -0.03 -19.81
C PHE A 574 36.71 0.79 -19.49
N LEU A 575 36.86 1.81 -18.65
CA LEU A 575 35.82 2.79 -18.32
C LEU A 575 36.40 4.21 -18.38
N GLU A 576 35.79 5.08 -19.17
CA GLU A 576 36.07 6.50 -19.21
C GLU A 576 35.46 7.23 -17.99
N ASP A 577 36.23 8.09 -17.32
CA ASP A 577 35.74 8.93 -16.21
C ASP A 577 35.10 10.25 -16.70
N GLU A 578 34.65 11.09 -15.75
CA GLU A 578 34.05 12.39 -16.10
C GLU A 578 35.00 13.37 -16.81
N ASN A 579 36.32 13.17 -16.69
CA ASN A 579 37.35 14.00 -17.29
C ASN A 579 37.85 13.46 -18.64
N GLY A 580 37.31 12.33 -19.10
CA GLY A 580 37.72 11.66 -20.34
C GLY A 580 38.95 10.76 -20.19
N THR A 581 39.38 10.47 -18.95
CA THR A 581 40.49 9.53 -18.70
C THR A 581 39.95 8.11 -18.73
N VAL A 582 40.67 7.21 -19.40
CA VAL A 582 40.25 5.82 -19.58
C VAL A 582 41.00 4.91 -18.60
N TRP A 583 40.26 4.12 -17.82
CA TRP A 583 40.78 3.30 -16.73
C TRP A 583 40.53 1.81 -16.96
N PRO A 584 41.51 0.91 -16.74
CA PRO A 584 41.29 -0.54 -16.87
C PRO A 584 40.38 -1.09 -15.76
N MET A 585 39.44 -1.94 -16.15
CA MET A 585 38.40 -2.52 -15.28
C MET A 585 38.53 -4.06 -15.21
N ALA A 586 37.50 -4.80 -14.80
CA ALA A 586 37.60 -6.24 -14.57
C ALA A 586 37.86 -7.04 -15.86
N GLY A 587 37.51 -6.52 -17.04
CA GLY A 587 37.84 -7.12 -18.33
C GLY A 587 37.25 -8.52 -18.55
N LEU A 588 36.12 -8.82 -17.92
CA LEU A 588 35.39 -10.08 -18.08
C LEU A 588 34.45 -10.05 -19.29
N LEU A 589 34.00 -8.86 -19.71
CA LEU A 589 33.18 -8.66 -20.90
C LEU A 589 33.96 -7.90 -21.98
N PRO A 590 33.69 -8.18 -23.27
CA PRO A 590 34.21 -7.35 -24.34
C PRO A 590 33.52 -5.98 -24.29
N GLY A 591 34.25 -4.91 -24.64
CA GLY A 591 33.71 -3.55 -24.68
C GLY A 591 34.45 -2.60 -23.76
N ASP A 592 34.21 -1.32 -24.02
CA ASP A 592 34.70 -0.18 -23.26
C ASP A 592 33.51 0.74 -22.93
N GLY A 593 33.44 1.19 -21.68
CA GLY A 593 32.47 2.18 -21.22
C GLY A 593 32.94 3.59 -21.55
N TYR A 594 32.10 4.40 -22.19
CA TYR A 594 32.45 5.75 -22.64
C TYR A 594 31.34 6.76 -22.34
N ARG A 595 31.73 8.02 -22.17
CA ARG A 595 30.78 9.10 -21.87
C ARG A 595 30.07 9.56 -23.14
N THR A 596 28.75 9.60 -23.13
CA THR A 596 27.96 10.04 -24.30
C THR A 596 27.68 11.55 -24.33
N GLY A 597 27.89 12.24 -23.19
CA GLY A 597 27.65 13.69 -23.05
C GLY A 597 26.18 14.11 -22.98
N LYS A 598 25.23 13.16 -23.10
CA LYS A 598 23.78 13.40 -23.00
C LYS A 598 23.11 12.20 -22.33
N LEU A 599 21.88 12.39 -21.87
CA LEU A 599 21.10 11.26 -21.37
C LEU A 599 20.80 10.29 -22.52
N GLY A 600 21.23 9.03 -22.34
CA GLY A 600 21.12 7.98 -23.34
C GLY A 600 19.72 7.35 -23.38
N ARG A 601 19.68 6.04 -23.12
CA ARG A 601 18.43 5.30 -22.99
C ARG A 601 17.78 5.65 -21.64
N PHE A 602 16.49 5.95 -21.68
CA PHE A 602 15.75 6.47 -20.53
C PHE A 602 14.37 5.83 -20.39
N GLY A 603 14.06 5.37 -19.18
CA GLY A 603 12.77 4.90 -18.73
C GLY A 603 12.60 3.39 -18.77
N TYR A 604 11.36 2.95 -18.57
CA TYR A 604 10.98 1.54 -18.54
C TYR A 604 11.29 0.78 -19.82
N ILE A 605 11.56 -0.51 -19.66
CA ILE A 605 11.75 -1.50 -20.72
C ILE A 605 11.20 -2.87 -20.29
N SER A 606 10.76 -3.63 -21.28
CA SER A 606 10.54 -5.07 -21.13
C SER A 606 11.63 -5.81 -21.90
N LEU A 607 12.25 -6.81 -21.28
CA LEU A 607 13.26 -7.64 -21.92
C LEU A 607 12.61 -8.91 -22.50
N GLU A 608 12.91 -9.16 -23.76
CA GLU A 608 12.52 -10.37 -24.48
C GLU A 608 13.76 -11.15 -24.90
N GLN A 609 13.62 -12.47 -24.92
CA GLN A 609 14.63 -13.39 -25.45
C GLN A 609 13.92 -14.44 -26.29
N ASN A 610 14.42 -14.70 -27.50
CA ASN A 610 13.81 -15.65 -28.45
C ASN A 610 12.31 -15.40 -28.71
N GLY A 611 11.87 -14.13 -28.65
CA GLY A 611 10.48 -13.73 -28.84
C GLY A 611 9.56 -13.96 -27.63
N ALA A 612 10.10 -14.40 -26.49
CA ALA A 612 9.38 -14.56 -25.24
C ALA A 612 9.76 -13.45 -24.25
N TYR A 613 8.76 -12.91 -23.54
CA TYR A 613 8.97 -12.01 -22.42
C TYR A 613 9.72 -12.72 -21.28
N ARG A 614 10.71 -12.05 -20.69
CA ARG A 614 11.51 -12.61 -19.59
C ARG A 614 11.41 -11.81 -18.30
N ILE A 615 11.60 -10.49 -18.36
CA ILE A 615 11.67 -9.63 -17.18
C ILE A 615 11.46 -8.16 -17.57
N LYS A 616 11.04 -7.30 -16.63
CA LYS A 616 11.01 -5.84 -16.81
C LYS A 616 12.21 -5.18 -16.13
N GLY A 617 12.52 -3.99 -16.61
CA GLY A 617 13.52 -3.14 -16.00
C GLY A 617 13.38 -1.69 -16.42
N HIS A 618 14.41 -0.91 -16.16
CA HIS A 618 14.54 0.45 -16.66
C HIS A 618 16.01 0.77 -16.97
N GLU A 619 16.22 1.77 -17.81
CA GLU A 619 17.55 2.31 -18.07
C GLU A 619 17.60 3.81 -17.77
N PHE A 620 18.72 4.24 -17.16
CA PHE A 620 19.05 5.62 -16.91
C PHE A 620 20.57 5.78 -16.89
N HIS A 621 21.18 6.28 -17.97
CA HIS A 621 22.64 6.43 -18.03
C HIS A 621 23.11 7.55 -18.95
N TYR A 622 24.29 8.08 -18.62
CA TYR A 622 25.07 9.02 -19.42
C TYR A 622 26.30 8.38 -20.05
N TRP A 623 26.64 7.16 -19.63
CA TRP A 623 27.69 6.32 -20.19
C TRP A 623 27.07 5.18 -20.98
N ASP A 624 27.66 4.86 -22.12
CA ASP A 624 27.25 3.73 -22.94
C ASP A 624 28.46 2.80 -23.15
N SER A 625 28.22 1.66 -23.78
CA SER A 625 29.26 0.67 -24.06
C SER A 625 29.44 0.47 -25.55
N THR A 626 30.68 0.27 -25.97
CA THR A 626 31.01 -0.14 -27.35
C THR A 626 30.53 -1.56 -27.66
N ALA A 627 30.16 -2.35 -26.65
CA ALA A 627 29.62 -3.69 -26.79
C ALA A 627 28.51 -3.93 -25.75
N PRO A 628 27.25 -3.53 -26.04
CA PRO A 628 26.14 -3.59 -25.08
C PRO A 628 25.55 -5.00 -24.88
N GLY A 629 26.03 -6.00 -25.62
CA GLY A 629 25.48 -7.36 -25.67
C GLY A 629 24.26 -7.49 -26.60
N ASP A 630 23.88 -8.72 -26.90
CA ASP A 630 22.81 -9.08 -27.84
C ASP A 630 21.94 -10.25 -27.39
N ALA A 631 22.08 -10.71 -26.13
CA ALA A 631 21.35 -11.87 -25.62
C ALA A 631 19.85 -11.59 -25.40
N PHE A 632 19.48 -10.32 -25.20
CA PHE A 632 18.11 -9.86 -24.99
C PHE A 632 17.79 -8.68 -25.87
N ARG A 633 16.51 -8.53 -26.21
CA ARG A 633 15.97 -7.33 -26.83
C ARG A 633 15.19 -6.53 -25.80
N ALA A 634 15.62 -5.31 -25.53
CA ALA A 634 14.87 -4.35 -24.74
C ALA A 634 13.83 -3.64 -25.62
N ASN A 635 12.57 -3.72 -25.23
CA ASN A 635 11.45 -3.06 -25.89
C ASN A 635 10.94 -1.91 -25.03
N LYS A 636 10.89 -0.71 -25.61
CA LYS A 636 10.36 0.46 -24.92
C LYS A 636 8.82 0.42 -24.96
N PRO A 637 8.12 0.46 -23.81
CA PRO A 637 6.67 0.36 -23.78
C PRO A 637 6.02 1.53 -24.53
N GLN A 638 4.90 1.23 -25.19
CA GLN A 638 4.16 2.18 -26.05
C GLN A 638 5.01 2.81 -27.17
N SER A 639 6.10 2.14 -27.58
CA SER A 639 7.00 2.59 -28.63
C SER A 639 7.36 1.43 -29.56
N LYS A 640 7.74 1.75 -30.80
CA LYS A 640 8.39 0.79 -31.71
C LYS A 640 9.91 0.70 -31.50
N ARG A 641 10.46 1.51 -30.59
CA ARG A 641 11.88 1.53 -30.28
C ARG A 641 12.24 0.30 -29.44
N GLY A 642 13.30 -0.37 -29.85
CA GLY A 642 13.97 -1.40 -29.07
C GLY A 642 15.41 -1.56 -29.53
N TRP A 643 16.23 -2.17 -28.69
CA TRP A 643 17.65 -2.39 -28.95
C TRP A 643 18.07 -3.72 -28.33
N ASP A 644 19.10 -4.32 -28.93
CA ASP A 644 19.69 -5.52 -28.37
C ASP A 644 20.64 -5.12 -27.23
N CYS A 645 20.69 -5.95 -26.20
CA CYS A 645 21.39 -5.67 -24.96
C CYS A 645 21.65 -6.95 -24.17
N MET A 646 22.45 -6.78 -23.13
CA MET A 646 22.84 -7.78 -22.16
C MET A 646 23.66 -8.93 -22.73
N TYR A 647 24.52 -9.46 -21.87
CA TYR A 647 25.24 -10.70 -22.05
C TYR A 647 24.59 -11.77 -21.19
N GLN A 648 24.52 -12.99 -21.73
CA GLN A 648 24.15 -14.17 -20.98
C GLN A 648 25.11 -15.31 -21.32
N THR A 649 25.76 -15.86 -20.29
CA THR A 649 26.54 -17.10 -20.31
C THR A 649 26.11 -17.97 -19.12
N ASP A 650 26.75 -19.13 -18.95
CA ASP A 650 26.57 -19.98 -17.77
C ASP A 650 27.02 -19.32 -16.45
N ARG A 651 27.85 -18.26 -16.55
CA ARG A 651 28.44 -17.55 -15.40
C ARG A 651 28.09 -16.08 -15.29
N ILE A 652 27.68 -15.43 -16.37
CA ILE A 652 27.47 -13.98 -16.39
C ILE A 652 26.11 -13.66 -16.99
N LEU A 653 25.31 -12.88 -16.24
CA LEU A 653 24.13 -12.20 -16.74
C LEU A 653 24.35 -10.71 -16.49
N ALA A 654 24.59 -9.93 -17.55
CA ALA A 654 25.06 -8.56 -17.37
C ALA A 654 24.59 -7.59 -18.45
N GLY A 655 24.15 -6.38 -18.09
CA GLY A 655 23.81 -5.34 -19.05
C GLY A 655 23.41 -4.00 -18.43
N PHE A 656 23.10 -3.01 -19.27
CA PHE A 656 22.59 -1.71 -18.82
C PHE A 656 21.26 -1.74 -18.07
N PRO A 657 20.28 -2.60 -18.43
CA PRO A 657 19.01 -2.69 -17.72
C PRO A 657 19.20 -2.89 -16.22
N HIS A 658 18.55 -2.02 -15.44
CA HIS A 658 18.27 -2.30 -14.04
C HIS A 658 17.03 -3.20 -13.97
N LEU A 659 17.19 -4.41 -13.47
CA LEU A 659 16.16 -5.45 -13.53
C LEU A 659 15.28 -5.39 -12.27
N TYR A 660 13.99 -5.67 -12.42
CA TYR A 660 13.07 -5.83 -11.30
C TYR A 660 12.69 -7.31 -11.15
N TYR A 661 13.28 -8.02 -10.19
CA TYR A 661 13.32 -9.48 -10.16
C TYR A 661 11.94 -10.11 -10.02
N LEU A 662 11.05 -9.49 -9.26
CA LEU A 662 9.67 -9.98 -9.09
C LEU A 662 8.88 -9.97 -10.41
N SER A 663 9.29 -9.18 -11.41
CA SER A 663 8.64 -9.15 -12.73
C SER A 663 9.08 -10.27 -13.68
N GLY A 664 10.07 -11.07 -13.27
CA GLY A 664 10.65 -12.18 -14.04
C GLY A 664 11.49 -13.10 -13.14
N PRO A 665 10.91 -13.70 -12.10
CA PRO A 665 11.66 -14.42 -11.06
C PRO A 665 12.43 -15.62 -11.62
N ASP A 666 11.83 -16.35 -12.57
CA ASP A 666 12.42 -17.55 -13.18
C ASP A 666 13.77 -17.25 -13.85
N LEU A 667 13.92 -16.10 -14.52
CA LEU A 667 15.19 -15.75 -15.15
C LEU A 667 16.31 -15.64 -14.11
N ILE A 668 16.01 -15.00 -12.98
CA ILE A 668 16.98 -14.72 -11.93
C ILE A 668 17.32 -16.01 -11.17
N LEU A 669 16.31 -16.79 -10.77
CA LEU A 669 16.51 -18.04 -10.03
C LEU A 669 17.23 -19.08 -10.88
N ASN A 670 16.80 -19.31 -12.13
CA ASN A 670 17.45 -20.28 -13.01
C ASN A 670 18.92 -19.92 -13.26
N PHE A 671 19.20 -18.63 -13.49
CA PHE A 671 20.59 -18.17 -13.62
C PHE A 671 21.40 -18.45 -12.35
N LEU A 672 20.92 -18.03 -11.18
CA LEU A 672 21.66 -18.18 -9.92
C LEU A 672 21.86 -19.65 -9.53
N ASP A 673 20.84 -20.49 -9.71
CA ASP A 673 20.89 -21.91 -9.38
C ASP A 673 21.67 -22.72 -10.42
N GLY A 674 21.79 -22.22 -11.64
CA GLY A 674 22.54 -22.88 -12.71
C GLY A 674 21.74 -23.89 -13.51
N GLU A 675 20.42 -23.73 -13.53
CA GLU A 675 19.56 -24.49 -14.41
C GLU A 675 19.62 -23.87 -15.82
N GLU A 676 19.64 -24.71 -16.86
CA GLU A 676 19.61 -24.21 -18.24
C GLU A 676 18.30 -23.46 -18.47
N THR A 677 18.39 -22.16 -18.75
CA THR A 677 17.24 -21.36 -19.20
C THR A 677 16.79 -21.87 -20.56
N LEU A 678 15.67 -22.61 -20.58
CA LEU A 678 14.99 -23.14 -21.78
C LEU A 678 14.55 -22.05 -22.77
#